data_AF-G2QEW2-F1
#
_entry.id   AF-G2QEW2-F1
#
_cell.length_a   1.000
_cell.length_b   1.000
_cell.length_c   1.000
_cell.angle_alpha   90.00
_cell.angle_beta   90.00
_cell.angle_gamma   90.00
#
_symmetry.space_group_name_H-M   'P 1'
#
loop_
_entity.id
_entity.type
_entity.pdbx_description
1 polymer ?
#
loop_
_entity_poly.entity_id
_entity_poly.type
_entity_poly.pdbx_seq_one_letter_code
_entity_poly.pdbx_strand_id
1 'polypeptide(L)'
;MLTTLYSVSLEYYRDLGRHSRKKRGRGIVPQPTVPPTSGTSQTLSLAGWNVRYDFKSAIFAEYRLEMDVALRSYEQAYENLLSSELMELIPSWSPRWNEARFLADVIAVRCLRCLLWNGQHSAAARRWLAHRERIADFVDRRGRGTNNYGWEAWEARWAVVMADLIAKTDIPELAPATLRLYLPPEKSVMGERLQPWELLHHPGYWYRLAARHTQARRAYAHAIPDDDRRSPSDSPASHVAKSAFTYDTYMCPEPHEEYPLGRAGVNHGQIIVDYLMRACTEFLDRRQTRFAAEVSLECARELALAKDWQNTVRLLGPIWKESPFRTEGWIAIAEELGWALRTAAAEVGDAESVLLADWELLSRDFARRPDWHYDISRSLEGIRLSSKPSVSIRDGQLLSFISASFLFKDEEGKAGQSVHSQLSIRSNAQQDSAPVILNSVYLSFTGSLDGVILHHQSGGQAAQRKCSTTLFTVPLTKQADSVTETESETESESGAETPDEVDNGVTLVGFADLTLSPGQTLVFNLEIPLREPGETRVDSLTVNVGTDTFELRQSLTFDERRNTNLWYISPSATKHVVHPQPLAVRVLPRPPKMEIRCPSWKEQYYTDEPISLDIEIENGEDIEALAKLDVVLLGDKPPLFTVIVPNHGGRSSSSVRSEEARLSGAPVGTIASSGSLTVCLRMPQIERSSRYDMTVKVTYFLATNPGTPISQTAGFQLNIVSPFEANYDLIPRVHPDPWPSFFDPEGVPIPSDGDGGDDVAHPPRGISQAWSLIIRYASFAAEPLRVTDIDIAIQPSPTSRCSAVAKHTNLPPSGAGRLIRPKTMEEAVFDLSAQKLTVDDRAHAPLDMSLIIRWTRPDADADADADTDPRTDGNTTTLPIPRFTIFGTEPRVLATVAHHHHHRRRGAAPIPLTTLTVTIENASGHFLTFGLSMEPSEQFAFSGPKQTTLNLLPVSRRAVEYRLLPFGGGGGGGGGGDAGGEGEEDRDGAAVVEGIWVRPGLVVRDKYFQKVLRVVPGGDGVRIGKDGFEVWLPTFGRRGRKKREE
;
A
#
# COMPACT_ATOMS: atom_id res chain seq x y z
N MET A 1 -47.72 -25.78 -29.29
CA MET A 1 -48.95 -26.47 -28.83
C MET A 1 -49.74 -25.62 -27.84
N LEU A 2 -49.13 -25.10 -26.76
CA LEU A 2 -49.81 -24.23 -25.78
C LEU A 2 -50.31 -22.88 -26.36
N THR A 3 -49.54 -22.25 -27.25
CA THR A 3 -49.91 -20.97 -27.90
C THR A 3 -51.12 -21.11 -28.83
N THR A 4 -51.25 -22.26 -29.52
CA THR A 4 -52.37 -22.56 -30.41
C THR A 4 -53.66 -22.91 -29.66
N LEU A 5 -53.54 -23.53 -28.49
CA LEU A 5 -54.67 -23.82 -27.61
C LEU A 5 -55.19 -22.57 -26.89
N TYR A 6 -54.33 -21.58 -26.66
CA TYR A 6 -54.69 -20.35 -25.96
C TYR A 6 -55.83 -19.59 -26.65
N SER A 7 -55.73 -19.31 -27.95
CA SER A 7 -56.77 -18.59 -28.70
C SER A 7 -58.11 -19.33 -28.71
N VAL A 8 -58.08 -20.65 -28.94
CA VAL A 8 -59.27 -21.52 -28.91
C VAL A 8 -59.91 -21.54 -27.52
N SER A 9 -59.09 -21.57 -26.47
CA SER A 9 -59.58 -21.54 -25.09
C SER A 9 -60.25 -20.20 -24.72
N LEU A 10 -59.73 -19.07 -25.21
CA LEU A 10 -60.34 -17.76 -24.99
C LEU A 10 -61.74 -17.68 -25.59
N GLU A 11 -61.92 -18.17 -26.82
CA GLU A 11 -63.22 -18.22 -27.48
C GLU A 11 -64.19 -19.15 -26.76
N TYR A 12 -63.73 -20.34 -26.40
CA TYR A 12 -64.52 -21.32 -25.65
C TYR A 12 -65.07 -20.73 -24.34
N TYR A 13 -64.20 -20.12 -23.53
CA TYR A 13 -64.63 -19.51 -22.26
C TYR A 13 -65.48 -18.26 -22.47
N ARG A 14 -65.30 -17.52 -23.58
CA ARG A 14 -66.13 -16.36 -23.91
C ARG A 14 -67.57 -16.79 -24.19
N ASP A 15 -67.76 -17.89 -24.90
CA ASP A 15 -69.09 -18.42 -25.20
C ASP A 15 -69.77 -19.02 -23.96
N LEU A 16 -69.03 -19.70 -23.09
CA LEU A 16 -69.52 -20.12 -21.77
C LEU A 16 -69.94 -18.94 -20.88
N GLY A 17 -69.17 -17.84 -20.92
CA GLY A 17 -69.52 -16.58 -20.26
C GLY A 17 -70.80 -15.95 -20.80
N ARG A 18 -70.97 -15.89 -22.13
CA ARG A 18 -72.23 -15.42 -22.78
C ARG A 18 -73.42 -16.28 -22.37
N HIS A 19 -73.26 -17.60 -22.35
CA HIS A 19 -74.33 -18.52 -21.94
C HIS A 19 -74.74 -18.32 -20.48
N SER A 20 -73.76 -18.13 -19.58
CA SER A 20 -74.03 -17.88 -18.16
C SER A 20 -74.78 -16.58 -17.94
N ARG A 21 -74.36 -15.49 -18.61
CA ARG A 21 -75.06 -14.20 -18.58
C ARG A 21 -76.49 -14.29 -19.14
N LYS A 22 -76.68 -14.99 -20.27
CA LYS A 22 -78.02 -15.21 -20.86
C LYS A 22 -78.93 -15.99 -19.90
N LYS A 23 -78.40 -16.99 -19.20
CA LYS A 23 -79.15 -17.76 -18.21
C LYS A 23 -79.53 -16.91 -16.99
N ARG A 24 -78.61 -16.08 -16.50
CA ARG A 24 -78.90 -15.13 -15.42
C ARG A 24 -79.98 -14.12 -15.83
N GLY A 25 -79.85 -13.51 -17.00
CA GLY A 25 -80.79 -12.50 -17.50
C GLY A 25 -82.22 -13.00 -17.76
N ARG A 26 -82.45 -14.32 -17.79
CA ARG A 26 -83.80 -14.90 -17.88
C ARG A 26 -84.62 -14.70 -16.61
N GLY A 27 -83.98 -14.54 -15.43
CA GLY A 27 -84.68 -14.31 -14.16
C GLY A 27 -85.62 -15.44 -13.72
N ILE A 28 -85.45 -16.65 -14.25
CA ILE A 28 -86.34 -17.81 -13.98
C ILE A 28 -85.51 -18.95 -13.39
N VAL A 29 -86.03 -19.56 -12.33
CA VAL A 29 -85.47 -20.78 -11.73
C VAL A 29 -85.61 -21.95 -12.72
N PRO A 30 -84.51 -22.57 -13.17
CA PRO A 30 -84.57 -23.76 -14.02
C PRO A 30 -85.37 -24.87 -13.36
N GLN A 31 -86.23 -25.54 -14.13
CA GLN A 31 -86.96 -26.71 -13.60
C GLN A 31 -85.99 -27.83 -13.24
N PRO A 32 -86.20 -28.52 -12.10
CA PRO A 32 -85.33 -29.60 -11.67
C PRO A 32 -85.36 -30.74 -12.69
N THR A 33 -84.18 -31.20 -13.11
CA THR A 33 -84.01 -32.33 -14.03
C THR A 33 -84.33 -33.69 -13.40
N VAL A 34 -84.46 -33.75 -12.08
CA VAL A 34 -84.84 -34.94 -11.30
C VAL A 34 -85.81 -34.49 -10.20
N PRO A 35 -86.93 -35.21 -9.93
CA PRO A 35 -87.81 -34.88 -8.81
C PRO A 35 -87.01 -34.78 -7.51
N PRO A 36 -87.30 -33.81 -6.61
CA PRO A 36 -86.60 -33.67 -5.35
C PRO A 36 -86.88 -34.91 -4.48
N THR A 37 -85.98 -35.88 -4.55
CA THR A 37 -85.96 -37.03 -3.65
C THR A 37 -85.28 -36.61 -2.35
N SER A 38 -85.84 -37.08 -1.24
CA SER A 38 -85.47 -36.72 0.13
C SER A 38 -83.95 -36.76 0.35
N GLY A 39 -83.39 -35.64 0.83
CA GLY A 39 -82.05 -35.62 1.45
C GLY A 39 -81.09 -34.56 0.92
N THR A 40 -80.99 -34.36 -0.40
CA THR A 40 -79.87 -33.55 -0.97
C THR A 40 -80.19 -32.75 -2.24
N SER A 41 -81.38 -32.91 -2.83
CA SER A 41 -81.76 -32.26 -4.09
C SER A 41 -82.79 -31.13 -3.88
N GLN A 42 -82.51 -30.15 -3.02
CA GLN A 42 -83.38 -28.97 -2.94
C GLN A 42 -83.10 -28.03 -4.12
N THR A 43 -84.15 -27.61 -4.82
CA THR A 43 -84.06 -26.60 -5.88
C THR A 43 -83.58 -25.28 -5.29
N LEU A 44 -82.47 -24.73 -5.79
CA LEU A 44 -81.98 -23.41 -5.38
C LEU A 44 -83.04 -22.34 -5.65
N SER A 45 -83.11 -21.33 -4.76
CA SER A 45 -83.88 -20.11 -5.00
C SER A 45 -83.35 -19.35 -6.22
N LEU A 46 -84.12 -18.37 -6.72
CA LEU A 46 -83.66 -17.51 -7.81
C LEU A 46 -82.35 -16.79 -7.46
N ALA A 47 -82.23 -16.28 -6.23
CA ALA A 47 -81.00 -15.69 -5.70
C ALA A 47 -79.84 -16.70 -5.71
N GLY A 48 -80.07 -17.95 -5.28
CA GLY A 48 -79.05 -19.00 -5.33
C GLY A 48 -78.60 -19.35 -6.76
N TRP A 49 -79.52 -19.32 -7.74
CA TRP A 49 -79.16 -19.46 -9.15
C TRP A 49 -78.36 -18.26 -9.68
N ASN A 50 -78.68 -17.03 -9.25
CA ASN A 50 -77.93 -15.84 -9.62
C ASN A 50 -76.49 -15.92 -9.12
N VAL A 51 -76.26 -16.24 -7.84
CA VAL A 51 -74.91 -16.47 -7.28
C VAL A 51 -74.14 -17.48 -8.14
N ARG A 52 -74.77 -18.60 -8.51
CA ARG A 52 -74.14 -19.62 -9.35
C ARG A 52 -73.73 -19.08 -10.72
N TYR A 53 -74.59 -18.30 -11.38
CA TYR A 53 -74.29 -17.75 -12.71
C TYR A 53 -73.26 -16.62 -12.66
N ASP A 54 -73.27 -15.80 -11.61
CA ASP A 54 -72.28 -14.76 -11.38
C ASP A 54 -70.90 -15.36 -11.10
N PHE A 55 -70.82 -16.37 -10.22
CA PHE A 55 -69.58 -17.10 -9.96
C PHE A 55 -69.02 -17.78 -11.23
N LYS A 56 -69.89 -18.40 -12.03
CA LYS A 56 -69.47 -18.98 -13.34
C LYS A 56 -68.95 -17.90 -14.29
N SER A 57 -69.67 -16.79 -14.39
CA SER A 57 -69.25 -15.67 -15.25
C SER A 57 -67.90 -15.11 -14.82
N ALA A 58 -67.64 -15.08 -13.52
CA ALA A 58 -66.37 -14.67 -12.93
C ALA A 58 -65.24 -15.62 -13.28
N ILE A 59 -65.40 -16.94 -13.05
CA ILE A 59 -64.39 -17.95 -13.41
C ILE A 59 -64.07 -17.92 -14.91
N PHE A 60 -65.08 -17.82 -15.77
CA PHE A 60 -64.86 -17.76 -17.21
C PHE A 60 -64.19 -16.47 -17.65
N ALA A 61 -64.31 -15.37 -16.90
CA ALA A 61 -63.52 -14.18 -17.12
C ALA A 61 -62.07 -14.34 -16.61
N GLU A 62 -61.87 -14.98 -15.46
CA GLU A 62 -60.55 -15.27 -14.90
C GLU A 62 -59.73 -16.17 -15.84
N TYR A 63 -60.32 -17.23 -16.40
CA TYR A 63 -59.64 -18.11 -17.37
C TYR A 63 -59.31 -17.42 -18.69
N ARG A 64 -59.94 -16.28 -18.98
CA ARG A 64 -59.60 -15.42 -20.13
C ARG A 64 -58.60 -14.33 -19.79
N LEU A 65 -58.09 -14.32 -18.56
CA LEU A 65 -57.20 -13.28 -18.03
C LEU A 65 -57.86 -11.88 -17.95
N GLU A 66 -59.18 -11.79 -18.00
CA GLU A 66 -59.93 -10.54 -17.86
C GLU A 66 -60.24 -10.24 -16.39
N MET A 67 -59.20 -9.90 -15.62
CA MET A 67 -59.28 -9.80 -14.15
C MET A 67 -60.30 -8.76 -13.65
N ASP A 68 -60.46 -7.62 -14.32
CA ASP A 68 -61.47 -6.60 -13.94
C ASP A 68 -62.91 -7.08 -14.15
N VAL A 69 -63.14 -7.90 -15.18
CA VAL A 69 -64.47 -8.48 -15.46
C VAL A 69 -64.76 -9.61 -14.48
N ALA A 70 -63.73 -10.40 -14.18
CA ALA A 70 -63.80 -11.46 -13.18
C ALA A 70 -64.11 -10.88 -11.79
N LEU A 71 -63.36 -9.85 -11.36
CA LEU A 71 -63.52 -9.20 -10.07
C LEU A 71 -64.95 -8.68 -9.87
N ARG A 72 -65.48 -7.89 -10.82
CA ARG A 72 -66.86 -7.37 -10.74
C ARG A 72 -67.91 -8.49 -10.65
N SER A 73 -67.69 -9.58 -11.38
CA SER A 73 -68.60 -10.74 -11.35
C SER A 73 -68.49 -11.53 -10.03
N TYR A 74 -67.28 -11.65 -9.46
CA TYR A 74 -67.06 -12.24 -8.14
C TYR A 74 -67.68 -11.38 -7.02
N GLU A 75 -67.51 -10.07 -7.08
CA GLU A 75 -68.15 -9.14 -6.13
C GLU A 75 -69.68 -9.25 -6.18
N GLN A 76 -70.25 -9.33 -7.38
CA GLN A 76 -71.69 -9.55 -7.51
C GLN A 76 -72.14 -10.90 -6.95
N ALA A 77 -71.37 -11.97 -7.18
CA ALA A 77 -71.64 -13.28 -6.57
C ALA A 77 -71.52 -13.22 -5.03
N TYR A 78 -70.54 -12.49 -4.51
CA TYR A 78 -70.29 -12.31 -3.08
C TYR A 78 -71.43 -11.55 -2.40
N GLU A 79 -71.85 -10.41 -2.95
CA GLU A 79 -72.96 -9.62 -2.42
C GLU A 79 -74.28 -10.40 -2.46
N ASN A 80 -74.56 -11.11 -3.55
CA ASN A 80 -75.75 -11.94 -3.65
C ASN A 80 -75.72 -13.12 -2.67
N LEU A 81 -74.55 -13.74 -2.45
CA LEU A 81 -74.39 -14.84 -1.50
C LEU A 81 -74.63 -14.37 -0.06
N LEU A 82 -74.03 -13.22 0.31
CA LEU A 82 -74.11 -12.62 1.63
C LEU A 82 -75.30 -11.66 1.79
N SER A 83 -76.30 -11.76 0.91
CA SER A 83 -77.53 -10.99 1.00
C SER A 83 -78.49 -11.58 2.05
N SER A 84 -79.44 -10.76 2.51
CA SER A 84 -80.54 -11.21 3.37
C SER A 84 -81.44 -12.25 2.69
N GLU A 85 -81.51 -12.26 1.35
CA GLU A 85 -82.29 -13.23 0.58
C GLU A 85 -81.70 -14.65 0.55
N LEU A 86 -80.46 -14.82 1.01
CA LEU A 86 -79.77 -16.12 0.97
C LEU A 86 -79.08 -16.44 2.29
N MET A 87 -78.08 -15.65 2.68
CA MET A 87 -77.27 -15.93 3.87
C MET A 87 -78.13 -15.95 5.13
N GLU A 88 -79.05 -15.00 5.30
CA GLU A 88 -79.93 -14.91 6.47
C GLU A 88 -80.99 -16.04 6.52
N LEU A 89 -81.40 -16.59 5.36
CA LEU A 89 -82.37 -17.69 5.28
C LEU A 89 -81.77 -19.07 5.58
N ILE A 90 -80.45 -19.23 5.51
CA ILE A 90 -79.80 -20.49 5.86
C ILE A 90 -79.90 -20.71 7.38
N PRO A 91 -80.33 -21.89 7.87
CA PRO A 91 -80.37 -22.19 9.30
C PRO A 91 -78.99 -22.03 9.96
N SER A 92 -78.96 -21.33 11.11
CA SER A 92 -77.72 -21.06 11.86
C SER A 92 -76.99 -22.35 12.21
N TRP A 93 -75.67 -22.35 12.04
CA TRP A 93 -74.79 -23.45 12.44
C TRP A 93 -75.09 -24.80 11.77
N SER A 94 -75.89 -24.81 10.69
CA SER A 94 -76.11 -26.00 9.88
C SER A 94 -74.88 -26.32 8.99
N PRO A 95 -74.73 -27.55 8.50
CA PRO A 95 -73.69 -27.85 7.50
C PRO A 95 -73.75 -26.90 6.30
N ARG A 96 -74.96 -26.52 5.89
CA ARG A 96 -75.21 -25.57 4.81
C ARG A 96 -74.70 -24.16 5.11
N TRP A 97 -74.73 -23.73 6.37
CA TRP A 97 -74.14 -22.47 6.81
C TRP A 97 -72.62 -22.48 6.64
N ASN A 98 -71.97 -23.58 7.03
CA ASN A 98 -70.52 -23.75 6.86
C ASN A 98 -70.12 -23.84 5.38
N GLU A 99 -70.92 -24.51 4.54
CA GLU A 99 -70.74 -24.50 3.08
C GLU A 99 -70.86 -23.09 2.49
N ALA A 100 -71.81 -22.28 2.98
CA ALA A 100 -71.99 -20.90 2.51
C ALA A 100 -70.83 -19.99 2.96
N ARG A 101 -70.37 -20.10 4.21
CA ARG A 101 -69.13 -19.45 4.68
C ARG A 101 -67.95 -19.84 3.79
N PHE A 102 -67.78 -21.14 3.54
CA PHE A 102 -66.69 -21.64 2.69
C PHE A 102 -66.75 -21.10 1.27
N LEU A 103 -67.94 -21.02 0.68
CA LEU A 103 -68.10 -20.41 -0.63
C LEU A 103 -67.78 -18.90 -0.60
N ALA A 104 -68.17 -18.19 0.45
CA ALA A 104 -67.84 -16.78 0.63
C ALA A 104 -66.32 -16.56 0.73
N ASP A 105 -65.63 -17.40 1.52
CA ASP A 105 -64.17 -17.40 1.65
C ASP A 105 -63.52 -17.66 0.28
N VAL A 106 -63.97 -18.69 -0.45
CA VAL A 106 -63.47 -19.00 -1.79
C VAL A 106 -63.65 -17.82 -2.75
N ILE A 107 -64.80 -17.16 -2.75
CA ILE A 107 -65.04 -15.98 -3.59
C ILE A 107 -64.14 -14.82 -3.15
N ALA A 108 -63.96 -14.60 -1.84
CA ALA A 108 -63.07 -13.56 -1.32
C ALA A 108 -61.61 -13.80 -1.73
N VAL A 109 -61.10 -15.03 -1.63
CA VAL A 109 -59.77 -15.43 -2.13
C VAL A 109 -59.62 -15.10 -3.62
N ARG A 110 -60.66 -15.38 -4.42
CA ARG A 110 -60.65 -15.07 -5.86
C ARG A 110 -60.66 -13.56 -6.13
N CYS A 111 -61.43 -12.78 -5.36
CA CYS A 111 -61.37 -11.31 -5.42
C CYS A 111 -59.96 -10.79 -5.11
N LEU A 112 -59.34 -11.26 -4.01
CA LEU A 112 -57.99 -10.87 -3.61
C LEU A 112 -56.98 -11.17 -4.71
N ARG A 113 -57.03 -12.36 -5.29
CA ARG A 113 -56.18 -12.75 -6.41
C ARG A 113 -56.35 -11.84 -7.62
N CYS A 114 -57.58 -11.50 -8.02
CA CYS A 114 -57.83 -10.57 -9.12
C CYS A 114 -57.23 -9.17 -8.84
N LEU A 115 -57.38 -8.68 -7.60
CA LEU A 115 -56.84 -7.38 -7.18
C LEU A 115 -55.30 -7.37 -7.21
N LEU A 116 -54.66 -8.38 -6.62
CA LEU A 116 -53.20 -8.51 -6.59
C LEU A 116 -52.61 -8.64 -8.00
N TRP A 117 -53.24 -9.43 -8.88
CA TRP A 117 -52.79 -9.58 -10.27
C TRP A 117 -52.95 -8.31 -11.11
N ASN A 118 -53.86 -7.42 -10.75
CA ASN A 118 -54.05 -6.13 -11.42
C ASN A 118 -53.24 -5.00 -10.78
N GLY A 119 -52.34 -5.31 -9.84
CA GLY A 119 -51.53 -4.31 -9.14
C GLY A 119 -52.31 -3.43 -8.16
N GLN A 120 -53.50 -3.84 -7.74
CA GLN A 120 -54.35 -3.13 -6.78
C GLN A 120 -54.16 -3.68 -5.36
N HIS A 121 -52.97 -3.46 -4.81
CA HIS A 121 -52.46 -4.01 -3.55
C HIS A 121 -53.21 -3.52 -2.30
N SER A 122 -53.44 -2.21 -2.16
CA SER A 122 -54.14 -1.63 -1.00
C SER A 122 -55.63 -1.98 -1.02
N ALA A 123 -56.22 -2.03 -2.22
CA ALA A 123 -57.57 -2.55 -2.41
C ALA A 123 -57.68 -4.03 -1.99
N ALA A 124 -56.65 -4.85 -2.26
CA ALA A 124 -56.61 -6.23 -1.79
C ALA A 124 -56.57 -6.31 -0.25
N ALA A 125 -55.70 -5.55 0.42
CA ALA A 125 -55.63 -5.51 1.88
C ALA A 125 -56.97 -5.04 2.51
N ARG A 126 -57.59 -4.00 1.96
CA ARG A 126 -58.93 -3.56 2.40
C ARG A 126 -60.01 -4.61 2.15
N ARG A 127 -59.98 -5.31 1.01
CA ARG A 127 -60.94 -6.39 0.70
C ARG A 127 -60.80 -7.57 1.66
N TRP A 128 -59.56 -7.86 2.09
CA TRP A 128 -59.25 -8.89 3.10
C TRP A 128 -59.88 -8.53 4.45
N LEU A 129 -59.69 -7.28 4.90
CA LEU A 129 -60.28 -6.75 6.13
C LEU A 129 -61.81 -6.70 6.05
N ALA A 130 -62.37 -6.21 4.94
CA ALA A 130 -63.82 -6.12 4.76
C ALA A 130 -64.51 -7.50 4.77
N HIS A 131 -63.83 -8.54 4.28
CA HIS A 131 -64.34 -9.91 4.39
C HIS A 131 -64.38 -10.36 5.86
N ARG A 132 -63.26 -10.16 6.58
CA ARG A 132 -63.14 -10.45 8.00
C ARG A 132 -64.24 -9.80 8.83
N GLU A 133 -64.41 -8.48 8.73
CA GLU A 133 -65.45 -7.76 9.47
C GLU A 133 -66.86 -8.27 9.15
N ARG A 134 -67.11 -8.58 7.86
CA ARG A 134 -68.43 -9.04 7.45
C ARG A 134 -68.76 -10.43 7.98
N ILE A 135 -67.80 -11.36 7.98
CA ILE A 135 -68.01 -12.70 8.55
C ILE A 135 -68.09 -12.62 10.08
N ALA A 136 -67.29 -11.78 10.72
CA ALA A 136 -67.38 -11.51 12.16
C ALA A 136 -68.79 -11.07 12.56
N ASP A 137 -69.34 -10.06 11.87
CA ASP A 137 -70.71 -9.60 12.09
C ASP A 137 -71.76 -10.71 11.92
N PHE A 138 -71.64 -11.57 10.90
CA PHE A 138 -72.55 -12.70 10.72
C PHE A 138 -72.45 -13.74 11.85
N VAL A 139 -71.23 -14.01 12.32
CA VAL A 139 -70.96 -14.97 13.41
C VAL A 139 -71.48 -14.42 14.75
N ASP A 140 -71.26 -13.14 15.02
CA ASP A 140 -71.73 -12.44 16.23
C ASP A 140 -73.27 -12.38 16.27
N ARG A 141 -73.92 -11.97 15.17
CA ARG A 141 -75.39 -11.92 15.07
C ARG A 141 -76.06 -13.29 15.25
N ARG A 142 -75.34 -14.39 15.01
CA ARG A 142 -75.83 -15.77 15.15
C ARG A 142 -75.42 -16.47 16.45
N GLY A 143 -74.79 -15.75 17.38
CA GLY A 143 -74.79 -16.09 18.80
C GLY A 143 -73.63 -16.96 19.32
N ARG A 144 -72.69 -17.42 18.49
CA ARG A 144 -71.44 -18.05 19.00
C ARG A 144 -70.29 -17.06 19.17
N GLY A 145 -70.41 -15.87 18.57
CA GLY A 145 -69.43 -14.80 18.70
C GLY A 145 -68.08 -15.13 18.06
N THR A 146 -67.17 -14.16 18.10
CA THR A 146 -65.78 -14.30 17.61
C THR A 146 -64.78 -14.75 18.68
N ASN A 147 -65.18 -14.82 19.96
CA ASN A 147 -64.31 -15.24 21.06
C ASN A 147 -64.30 -16.77 21.26
N ASN A 148 -63.91 -17.52 20.24
CA ASN A 148 -63.81 -18.98 20.31
C ASN A 148 -62.67 -19.53 19.45
N TYR A 149 -62.28 -20.79 19.71
CA TYR A 149 -61.14 -21.40 19.03
C TYR A 149 -61.36 -21.62 17.52
N GLY A 150 -62.61 -21.76 17.06
CA GLY A 150 -62.94 -21.91 15.64
C GLY A 150 -62.78 -20.62 14.85
N TRP A 151 -63.18 -19.49 15.43
CA TRP A 151 -62.91 -18.17 14.87
C TRP A 151 -61.40 -17.92 14.73
N GLU A 152 -60.64 -18.19 15.79
CA GLU A 152 -59.18 -18.05 15.78
C GLU A 152 -58.51 -19.02 14.79
N ALA A 153 -59.06 -20.22 14.61
CA ALA A 153 -58.61 -21.14 13.57
C ALA A 153 -58.82 -20.59 12.15
N TRP A 154 -59.96 -19.94 11.92
CA TRP A 154 -60.28 -19.29 10.66
C TRP A 154 -59.39 -18.07 10.40
N GLU A 155 -59.22 -17.18 11.39
CA GLU A 155 -58.35 -16.00 11.30
C GLU A 155 -56.90 -16.38 10.99
N ALA A 156 -56.35 -17.39 11.67
CA ALA A 156 -55.02 -17.90 11.40
C ALA A 156 -54.87 -18.36 9.94
N ARG A 157 -55.83 -19.15 9.44
CA ARG A 157 -55.84 -19.60 8.03
C ARG A 157 -56.04 -18.44 7.06
N TRP A 158 -56.88 -17.47 7.38
CA TRP A 158 -57.17 -16.30 6.55
C TRP A 158 -55.94 -15.41 6.37
N ALA A 159 -55.13 -15.26 7.42
CA ALA A 159 -53.83 -14.58 7.34
C ALA A 159 -52.82 -15.36 6.48
N VAL A 160 -52.73 -16.69 6.65
CA VAL A 160 -51.85 -17.55 5.80
C VAL A 160 -52.25 -17.48 4.34
N VAL A 161 -53.55 -17.46 4.03
CA VAL A 161 -54.05 -17.33 2.66
C VAL A 161 -53.55 -16.04 2.01
N MET A 162 -53.52 -14.92 2.74
CA MET A 162 -52.96 -13.67 2.23
C MET A 162 -51.47 -13.79 1.95
N ALA A 163 -50.69 -14.37 2.87
CA ALA A 163 -49.26 -14.62 2.69
C ALA A 163 -48.98 -15.49 1.44
N ASP A 164 -49.72 -16.58 1.28
CA ASP A 164 -49.61 -17.50 0.15
C ASP A 164 -50.00 -16.84 -1.18
N LEU A 165 -51.02 -15.98 -1.18
CA LEU A 165 -51.44 -15.24 -2.37
C LEU A 165 -50.39 -14.22 -2.81
N ILE A 166 -49.78 -13.51 -1.86
CA ILE A 166 -48.66 -12.60 -2.13
C ILE A 166 -47.50 -13.38 -2.75
N ALA A 167 -47.10 -14.50 -2.14
CA ALA A 167 -46.02 -15.34 -2.63
C ALA A 167 -46.30 -15.92 -4.03
N LYS A 168 -47.52 -16.41 -4.29
CA LYS A 168 -47.92 -16.95 -5.61
C LYS A 168 -48.07 -15.89 -6.70
N THR A 169 -48.33 -14.64 -6.31
CA THR A 169 -48.41 -13.52 -7.27
C THR A 169 -47.02 -13.04 -7.67
N ASP A 170 -46.00 -13.34 -6.86
CA ASP A 170 -44.61 -12.95 -7.11
C ASP A 170 -44.47 -11.44 -7.37
N ILE A 171 -44.97 -10.63 -6.43
CA ILE A 171 -45.00 -9.16 -6.55
C ILE A 171 -43.57 -8.63 -6.46
N PRO A 172 -42.97 -8.11 -7.56
CA PRO A 172 -41.54 -7.77 -7.58
C PRO A 172 -41.20 -6.63 -6.60
N GLU A 173 -42.16 -5.73 -6.35
CA GLU A 173 -41.99 -4.60 -5.45
C GLU A 173 -41.87 -5.00 -3.98
N LEU A 174 -42.38 -6.19 -3.60
CA LEU A 174 -42.27 -6.77 -2.26
C LEU A 174 -41.15 -7.81 -2.13
N ALA A 175 -40.35 -8.02 -3.18
CA ALA A 175 -39.22 -8.95 -3.14
C ALA A 175 -38.25 -8.56 -2.01
N PRO A 176 -37.59 -9.51 -1.31
CA PRO A 176 -36.74 -9.18 -0.16
C PRO A 176 -35.62 -8.17 -0.47
N ALA A 177 -35.10 -8.18 -1.71
CA ALA A 177 -34.09 -7.23 -2.18
C ALA A 177 -34.53 -5.76 -2.13
N THR A 178 -35.83 -5.46 -2.13
CA THR A 178 -36.33 -4.08 -2.06
C THR A 178 -36.33 -3.52 -0.64
N LEU A 179 -36.15 -4.37 0.38
CA LEU A 179 -36.21 -4.04 1.80
C LEU A 179 -37.55 -3.37 2.23
N ARG A 180 -38.59 -3.43 1.40
CA ARG A 180 -39.88 -2.78 1.68
C ARG A 180 -40.70 -3.58 2.69
N LEU A 181 -41.29 -2.86 3.64
CA LEU A 181 -42.22 -3.40 4.65
C LEU A 181 -43.63 -3.58 4.08
N TYR A 182 -44.10 -2.56 3.36
CA TYR A 182 -45.41 -2.52 2.74
C TYR A 182 -45.33 -1.74 1.44
N LEU A 183 -46.33 -1.92 0.59
CA LEU A 183 -46.47 -1.15 -0.65
C LEU A 183 -47.19 0.17 -0.40
N PRO A 184 -46.73 1.27 -1.01
CA PRO A 184 -47.46 2.54 -0.97
C PRO A 184 -48.81 2.42 -1.68
N PRO A 185 -49.79 3.27 -1.33
CA PRO A 185 -51.10 3.22 -1.94
C PRO A 185 -51.08 3.54 -3.43
N GLU A 186 -51.98 2.92 -4.18
CA GLU A 186 -52.11 3.18 -5.62
C GLU A 186 -52.64 4.59 -5.87
N LYS A 187 -52.35 5.14 -7.05
CA LYS A 187 -52.84 6.47 -7.47
C LYS A 187 -54.37 6.60 -7.38
N SER A 188 -55.11 5.52 -7.61
CA SER A 188 -56.58 5.50 -7.52
C SER A 188 -57.11 5.71 -6.10
N VAL A 189 -56.30 5.45 -5.08
CA VAL A 189 -56.65 5.56 -3.65
C VAL A 189 -55.82 6.67 -2.97
N MET A 190 -55.00 7.38 -3.75
CA MET A 190 -54.08 8.43 -3.31
C MET A 190 -54.88 9.71 -2.99
N GLY A 191 -55.45 9.76 -1.79
CA GLY A 191 -56.35 10.80 -1.33
C GLY A 191 -57.28 10.35 -0.21
N GLU A 192 -57.46 9.04 -0.04
CA GLU A 192 -58.16 8.46 1.11
C GLU A 192 -57.21 8.35 2.32
N ARG A 193 -57.73 8.55 3.54
CA ARG A 193 -56.96 8.41 4.78
C ARG A 193 -56.83 6.94 5.16
N LEU A 194 -55.91 6.25 4.50
CA LEU A 194 -55.62 4.83 4.73
C LEU A 194 -54.91 4.62 6.07
N GLN A 195 -55.29 3.55 6.77
CA GLN A 195 -54.62 3.08 7.97
C GLN A 195 -53.40 2.21 7.60
N PRO A 196 -52.37 2.11 8.47
CA PRO A 196 -51.17 1.33 8.17
C PRO A 196 -51.43 -0.14 7.83
N TRP A 197 -52.44 -0.77 8.44
CA TRP A 197 -52.83 -2.17 8.16
C TRP A 197 -53.67 -2.35 6.88
N GLU A 198 -54.12 -1.26 6.25
CA GLU A 198 -54.80 -1.28 4.95
C GLU A 198 -53.80 -1.22 3.77
N LEU A 199 -52.51 -1.11 4.06
CA LEU A 199 -51.43 -1.25 3.07
C LEU A 199 -51.02 -2.72 2.96
N LEU A 200 -50.60 -3.15 1.77
CA LEU A 200 -50.16 -4.53 1.57
C LEU A 200 -48.76 -4.73 2.18
N HIS A 201 -48.71 -5.35 3.35
CA HIS A 201 -47.46 -5.75 4.02
C HIS A 201 -46.85 -7.00 3.39
N HIS A 202 -45.54 -7.16 3.54
CA HIS A 202 -44.82 -8.36 3.11
C HIS A 202 -45.28 -9.63 3.87
N PRO A 203 -45.03 -10.84 3.34
CA PRO A 203 -45.57 -12.09 3.90
C PRO A 203 -45.30 -12.33 5.39
N GLY A 204 -44.15 -11.86 5.91
CA GLY A 204 -43.76 -12.04 7.32
C GLY A 204 -44.75 -11.43 8.32
N TYR A 205 -45.38 -10.30 7.98
CA TYR A 205 -46.45 -9.69 8.77
C TYR A 205 -47.64 -10.64 8.95
N TRP A 206 -48.07 -11.27 7.85
CA TRP A 206 -49.22 -12.16 7.82
C TRP A 206 -48.95 -13.49 8.53
N TYR A 207 -47.74 -14.03 8.41
CA TYR A 207 -47.35 -15.22 9.17
C TYR A 207 -47.27 -14.95 10.69
N ARG A 208 -46.74 -13.80 11.13
CA ARG A 208 -46.76 -13.43 12.55
C ARG A 208 -48.20 -13.24 13.06
N LEU A 209 -49.10 -12.67 12.24
CA LEU A 209 -50.52 -12.57 12.57
C LEU A 209 -51.17 -13.94 12.73
N ALA A 210 -50.88 -14.89 11.82
CA ALA A 210 -51.36 -16.27 11.92
C ALA A 210 -50.87 -16.98 13.20
N ALA A 211 -49.61 -16.76 13.59
CA ALA A 211 -49.05 -17.28 14.84
C ALA A 211 -49.81 -16.76 16.07
N ARG A 212 -50.13 -15.45 16.12
CA ARG A 212 -50.89 -14.84 17.22
C ARG A 212 -52.31 -15.41 17.34
N HIS A 213 -53.03 -15.55 16.23
CA HIS A 213 -54.34 -16.19 16.23
C HIS A 213 -54.25 -17.68 16.62
N THR A 214 -53.17 -18.38 16.25
CA THR A 214 -52.96 -19.77 16.69
C THR A 214 -52.66 -19.85 18.20
N GLN A 215 -51.95 -18.88 18.77
CA GLN A 215 -51.76 -18.76 20.22
C GLN A 215 -53.09 -18.53 20.96
N ALA A 216 -53.95 -17.65 20.43
CA ALA A 216 -55.29 -17.42 20.96
C ALA A 216 -56.18 -18.68 20.84
N ARG A 217 -56.15 -19.36 19.69
CA ARG A 217 -56.82 -20.65 19.48
C ARG A 217 -56.40 -21.68 20.53
N ARG A 218 -55.10 -21.80 20.81
CA ARG A 218 -54.57 -22.67 21.85
C ARG A 218 -55.14 -22.30 23.23
N ALA A 219 -55.13 -21.01 23.58
CA ALA A 219 -55.66 -20.55 24.86
C ALA A 219 -57.15 -20.90 25.03
N TYR A 220 -57.96 -20.70 23.99
CA TYR A 220 -59.37 -21.11 24.00
C TYR A 220 -59.54 -22.63 24.06
N ALA A 221 -58.72 -23.40 23.34
CA ALA A 221 -58.76 -24.85 23.38
C ALA A 221 -58.45 -25.42 24.79
N HIS A 222 -57.47 -24.84 25.50
CA HIS A 222 -57.18 -25.21 26.88
C HIS A 222 -58.29 -24.79 27.86
N ALA A 223 -59.06 -23.74 27.54
CA ALA A 223 -60.18 -23.29 28.36
C ALA A 223 -61.45 -24.14 28.18
N ILE A 224 -61.46 -25.11 27.26
CA ILE A 224 -62.60 -26.02 27.07
C ILE A 224 -62.78 -26.90 28.31
N PRO A 225 -63.99 -26.97 28.90
CA PRO A 225 -64.29 -27.82 30.05
C PRO A 225 -64.00 -29.30 29.78
N ASP A 226 -63.48 -30.00 30.79
CA ASP A 226 -63.11 -31.41 30.73
C ASP A 226 -64.21 -32.32 30.18
N ASP A 227 -65.47 -32.06 30.52
CA ASP A 227 -66.61 -32.86 30.06
C ASP A 227 -66.82 -32.78 28.54
N ASP A 228 -66.55 -31.63 27.92
CA ASP A 228 -66.73 -31.42 26.49
C ASP A 228 -65.53 -31.92 25.66
N ARG A 229 -64.43 -32.31 26.32
CA ARG A 229 -63.22 -32.89 25.69
C ARG A 229 -63.25 -34.42 25.61
N ARG A 230 -64.29 -35.07 26.16
CA ARG A 230 -64.47 -36.53 26.11
C ARG A 230 -64.96 -36.97 24.74
N SER A 231 -64.63 -38.20 24.36
CA SER A 231 -65.15 -38.77 23.11
C SER A 231 -66.69 -38.79 23.13
N PRO A 232 -67.35 -38.57 21.99
CA PRO A 232 -68.80 -38.74 21.86
C PRO A 232 -69.28 -40.14 22.24
N SER A 233 -68.43 -41.17 22.13
CA SER A 233 -68.73 -42.54 22.56
C SER A 233 -68.86 -42.69 24.08
N ASP A 234 -68.16 -41.83 24.83
CA ASP A 234 -68.00 -41.92 26.29
C ASP A 234 -68.90 -40.91 27.03
N SER A 235 -69.70 -40.14 26.26
CA SER A 235 -70.52 -39.05 26.75
C SER A 235 -72.02 -39.35 26.56
N PRO A 236 -72.90 -38.98 27.52
CA PRO A 236 -74.35 -39.11 27.34
C PRO A 236 -74.83 -38.35 26.10
N ALA A 237 -75.82 -38.89 25.37
CA ALA A 237 -76.35 -38.29 24.14
C ALA A 237 -76.84 -36.84 24.32
N SER A 238 -77.35 -36.49 25.51
CA SER A 238 -77.76 -35.12 25.87
C SER A 238 -76.57 -34.15 25.96
N HIS A 239 -75.41 -34.61 26.43
CA HIS A 239 -74.17 -33.83 26.48
C HIS A 239 -73.58 -33.64 25.08
N VAL A 240 -73.57 -34.69 24.26
CA VAL A 240 -73.11 -34.62 22.86
C VAL A 240 -73.95 -33.60 22.07
N ALA A 241 -75.27 -33.62 22.25
CA ALA A 241 -76.15 -32.63 21.62
C ALA A 241 -75.85 -31.20 22.10
N LYS A 242 -75.65 -30.99 23.41
CA LYS A 242 -75.30 -29.67 23.97
C LYS A 242 -73.97 -29.15 23.42
N SER A 243 -72.94 -29.99 23.40
CA SER A 243 -71.61 -29.64 22.90
C SER A 243 -71.64 -29.26 21.42
N ALA A 244 -72.37 -30.01 20.59
CA ALA A 244 -72.52 -29.74 19.15
C ALA A 244 -73.13 -28.35 18.85
N PHE A 245 -73.96 -27.80 19.74
CA PHE A 245 -74.52 -26.45 19.58
C PHE A 245 -73.62 -25.34 20.15
N THR A 246 -72.67 -25.69 21.02
CA THR A 246 -71.87 -24.73 21.81
C THR A 246 -70.65 -24.20 21.04
N TYR A 247 -69.94 -25.06 20.30
CA TYR A 247 -68.65 -24.71 19.69
C TYR A 247 -68.74 -24.47 18.18
N ASP A 248 -68.10 -23.41 17.68
CA ASP A 248 -67.85 -23.24 16.24
C ASP A 248 -66.64 -24.09 15.84
N THR A 249 -66.88 -25.12 15.02
CA THR A 249 -65.86 -26.06 14.54
C THR A 249 -65.47 -25.80 13.09
N TYR A 250 -65.74 -24.58 12.59
CA TYR A 250 -65.38 -24.21 11.23
C TYR A 250 -63.88 -24.20 11.03
N MET A 251 -63.40 -25.00 10.07
CA MET A 251 -61.98 -25.20 9.77
C MET A 251 -61.12 -25.63 10.97
N CYS A 252 -61.70 -26.30 11.97
CA CYS A 252 -60.97 -26.90 13.07
C CYS A 252 -61.65 -28.20 13.52
N PRO A 253 -60.91 -29.11 14.18
CA PRO A 253 -61.50 -30.28 14.82
C PRO A 253 -62.54 -29.95 15.89
N GLU A 254 -63.35 -30.95 16.22
CA GLU A 254 -64.27 -30.90 17.36
C GLU A 254 -63.51 -30.81 18.69
N PRO A 255 -64.11 -30.29 19.78
CA PRO A 255 -63.42 -30.04 21.06
C PRO A 255 -62.61 -31.23 21.59
N HIS A 256 -63.19 -32.43 21.49
CA HIS A 256 -62.59 -33.67 21.94
C HIS A 256 -61.40 -34.14 21.10
N GLU A 257 -61.26 -33.65 19.86
CA GLU A 257 -60.10 -33.89 18.96
C GLU A 257 -59.10 -32.73 19.02
N GLU A 258 -59.57 -31.51 19.21
CA GLU A 258 -58.78 -30.28 19.31
C GLU A 258 -57.82 -30.34 20.52
N TYR A 259 -58.38 -30.56 21.72
CA TYR A 259 -57.61 -30.70 22.96
C TYR A 259 -58.19 -31.84 23.83
N PRO A 260 -57.83 -33.10 23.53
CA PRO A 260 -58.41 -34.27 24.17
C PRO A 260 -57.94 -34.51 25.61
N LEU A 261 -58.74 -35.25 26.37
CA LEU A 261 -58.30 -35.89 27.62
C LEU A 261 -57.51 -37.18 27.34
N GLY A 262 -56.21 -37.19 27.63
CA GLY A 262 -55.39 -38.41 27.64
C GLY A 262 -54.95 -38.96 26.27
N ARG A 263 -55.27 -38.29 25.16
CA ARG A 263 -54.74 -38.57 23.81
C ARG A 263 -54.13 -37.30 23.19
N ALA A 264 -53.25 -37.45 22.21
CA ALA A 264 -52.66 -36.31 21.51
C ALA A 264 -53.71 -35.59 20.65
N GLY A 265 -53.87 -34.29 20.87
CA GLY A 265 -54.73 -33.40 20.09
C GLY A 265 -53.99 -32.66 18.99
N VAL A 266 -54.52 -31.50 18.62
CA VAL A 266 -53.84 -30.57 17.72
C VAL A 266 -52.57 -30.05 18.40
N ASN A 267 -51.42 -30.17 17.73
CA ASN A 267 -50.16 -29.61 18.21
C ASN A 267 -50.08 -28.12 17.85
N HIS A 268 -50.77 -27.27 18.62
CA HIS A 268 -50.75 -25.81 18.39
C HIS A 268 -49.33 -25.24 18.46
N GLY A 269 -48.48 -25.75 19.36
CA GLY A 269 -47.10 -25.30 19.53
C GLY A 269 -46.30 -25.43 18.24
N GLN A 270 -46.35 -26.59 17.58
CA GLN A 270 -45.67 -26.80 16.30
C GLN A 270 -46.19 -25.85 15.21
N ILE A 271 -47.50 -25.64 15.13
CA ILE A 271 -48.10 -24.73 14.12
C ILE A 271 -47.63 -23.28 14.36
N ILE A 272 -47.57 -22.85 15.63
CA ILE A 272 -47.06 -21.52 16.00
C ILE A 272 -45.60 -21.39 15.59
N VAL A 273 -44.75 -22.38 15.91
CA VAL A 273 -43.34 -22.43 15.50
C VAL A 273 -43.20 -22.35 13.98
N ASP A 274 -43.96 -23.14 13.23
CA ASP A 274 -43.91 -23.14 11.76
C ASP A 274 -44.22 -21.76 11.18
N TYR A 275 -45.22 -21.06 11.72
CA TYR A 275 -45.56 -19.69 11.30
C TYR A 275 -44.51 -18.66 11.72
N LEU A 276 -44.02 -18.72 12.95
CA LEU A 276 -42.99 -17.80 13.44
C LEU A 276 -41.66 -17.99 12.70
N MET A 277 -41.28 -19.22 12.36
CA MET A 277 -40.10 -19.50 11.53
C MET A 277 -40.22 -18.87 10.15
N ARG A 278 -41.36 -19.06 9.46
CA ARG A 278 -41.60 -18.42 8.15
C ARG A 278 -41.58 -16.90 8.25
N ALA A 279 -42.18 -16.35 9.30
CA ALA A 279 -42.15 -14.92 9.56
C ALA A 279 -40.71 -14.43 9.77
N CYS A 280 -39.93 -15.13 10.61
CA CYS A 280 -38.54 -14.81 10.90
C CYS A 280 -37.68 -14.79 9.62
N THR A 281 -37.82 -15.77 8.74
CA THR A 281 -37.11 -15.80 7.45
C THR A 281 -37.40 -14.55 6.62
N GLU A 282 -38.68 -14.18 6.47
CA GLU A 282 -39.07 -12.98 5.71
C GLU A 282 -38.53 -11.67 6.31
N PHE A 283 -38.37 -11.60 7.64
CA PHE A 283 -37.75 -10.45 8.33
C PHE A 283 -36.23 -10.42 8.17
N LEU A 284 -35.56 -11.56 8.28
CA LEU A 284 -34.12 -11.69 8.07
C LEU A 284 -33.73 -11.36 6.63
N ASP A 285 -34.46 -11.88 5.64
CA ASP A 285 -34.21 -11.62 4.21
C ASP A 285 -34.31 -10.12 3.87
N ARG A 286 -35.05 -9.34 4.68
CA ARG A 286 -35.21 -7.87 4.56
C ARG A 286 -34.37 -7.08 5.57
N ARG A 287 -33.40 -7.72 6.23
CA ARG A 287 -32.50 -7.11 7.22
C ARG A 287 -33.20 -6.45 8.40
N GLN A 288 -34.40 -6.90 8.76
CA GLN A 288 -35.15 -6.44 9.93
C GLN A 288 -34.71 -7.21 11.18
N THR A 289 -33.43 -7.07 11.54
CA THR A 289 -32.77 -7.90 12.59
C THR A 289 -33.44 -7.78 13.95
N ARG A 290 -33.90 -6.59 14.34
CA ARG A 290 -34.60 -6.38 15.62
C ARG A 290 -35.93 -7.13 15.70
N PHE A 291 -36.71 -7.06 14.63
CA PHE A 291 -38.01 -7.72 14.57
C PHE A 291 -37.83 -9.25 14.43
N ALA A 292 -36.82 -9.68 13.68
CA ALA A 292 -36.44 -11.09 13.60
C ALA A 292 -36.03 -11.64 14.98
N ALA A 293 -35.29 -10.87 15.79
CA ALA A 293 -34.93 -11.27 17.15
C ALA A 293 -36.16 -11.38 18.08
N GLU A 294 -37.10 -10.43 17.99
CA GLU A 294 -38.36 -10.48 18.75
C GLU A 294 -39.17 -11.74 18.36
N VAL A 295 -39.34 -12.01 17.06
CA VAL A 295 -40.02 -13.20 16.56
C VAL A 295 -39.28 -14.48 16.95
N SER A 296 -37.94 -14.44 16.98
CA SER A 296 -37.11 -15.57 17.41
C SER A 296 -37.25 -15.85 18.90
N LEU A 297 -37.39 -14.83 19.73
CA LEU A 297 -37.71 -14.98 21.16
C LEU A 297 -39.11 -15.59 21.36
N GLU A 298 -40.11 -15.12 20.61
CA GLU A 298 -41.45 -15.74 20.62
C GLU A 298 -41.38 -17.22 20.22
N CYS A 299 -40.63 -17.55 19.18
CA CYS A 299 -40.43 -18.92 18.71
C CYS A 299 -39.66 -19.76 19.73
N ALA A 300 -38.59 -19.22 20.32
CA ALA A 300 -37.80 -19.88 21.35
C ALA A 300 -38.63 -20.22 22.60
N ARG A 301 -39.57 -19.37 23.00
CA ARG A 301 -40.51 -19.67 24.10
C ARG A 301 -41.38 -20.89 23.77
N GLU A 302 -41.85 -21.00 22.54
CA GLU A 302 -42.65 -22.16 22.09
C GLU A 302 -41.81 -23.44 22.02
N LEU A 303 -40.58 -23.37 21.51
CA LEU A 303 -39.64 -24.48 21.49
C LEU A 303 -39.25 -24.93 22.91
N ALA A 304 -39.04 -23.98 23.82
CA ALA A 304 -38.76 -24.25 25.23
C ALA A 304 -39.94 -24.96 25.93
N LEU A 305 -41.19 -24.56 25.65
CA LEU A 305 -42.38 -25.27 26.14
C LEU A 305 -42.45 -26.71 25.61
N ALA A 306 -42.01 -26.92 24.37
CA ALA A 306 -41.89 -28.25 23.77
C ALA A 306 -40.64 -29.04 24.24
N LYS A 307 -39.78 -28.44 25.08
CA LYS A 307 -38.47 -28.97 25.51
C LYS A 307 -37.52 -29.27 24.35
N ASP A 308 -37.68 -28.57 23.22
CA ASP A 308 -36.77 -28.64 22.09
C ASP A 308 -35.62 -27.64 22.27
N TRP A 309 -34.74 -27.97 23.20
CA TRP A 309 -33.63 -27.11 23.60
C TRP A 309 -32.60 -26.94 22.47
N GLN A 310 -32.39 -27.97 21.67
CA GLN A 310 -31.42 -27.96 20.57
C GLN A 310 -31.79 -26.90 19.52
N ASN A 311 -33.05 -26.86 19.09
CA ASN A 311 -33.51 -25.86 18.13
C ASN A 311 -33.57 -24.46 18.75
N THR A 312 -33.81 -24.35 20.06
CA THR A 312 -33.75 -23.07 20.78
C THR A 312 -32.34 -22.47 20.75
N VAL A 313 -31.30 -23.26 21.06
CA VAL A 313 -29.89 -22.82 20.97
C VAL A 313 -29.53 -22.43 19.53
N ARG A 314 -29.93 -23.26 18.55
CA ARG A 314 -29.67 -22.99 17.13
C ARG A 314 -30.30 -21.69 16.63
N LEU A 315 -31.49 -21.35 17.14
CA LEU A 315 -32.20 -20.14 16.77
C LEU A 315 -31.63 -18.89 17.45
N LEU A 316 -31.40 -18.94 18.77
CA LEU A 316 -31.00 -17.76 19.55
C LEU A 316 -29.50 -17.49 19.52
N GLY A 317 -28.65 -18.52 19.40
CA GLY A 317 -27.20 -18.39 19.46
C GLY A 317 -26.61 -17.35 18.49
N PRO A 318 -26.91 -17.41 17.17
CA PRO A 318 -26.41 -16.43 16.21
C PRO A 318 -26.88 -15.01 16.53
N ILE A 319 -28.16 -14.85 16.87
CA ILE A 319 -28.75 -13.54 17.19
C ILE A 319 -28.09 -12.95 18.42
N TRP A 320 -27.90 -13.76 19.47
CA TRP A 320 -27.25 -13.29 20.68
C TRP A 320 -25.78 -12.89 20.46
N LYS A 321 -25.01 -13.66 19.69
CA LYS A 321 -23.60 -13.34 19.37
C LYS A 321 -23.46 -12.11 18.46
N GLU A 322 -24.33 -11.94 17.47
CA GLU A 322 -24.22 -10.88 16.43
C GLU A 322 -25.05 -9.62 16.71
N SER A 323 -25.93 -9.62 17.71
CA SER A 323 -26.88 -8.52 17.89
C SER A 323 -26.25 -7.18 18.31
N PRO A 324 -26.71 -6.05 17.74
CA PRO A 324 -26.29 -4.71 18.15
C PRO A 324 -27.01 -4.21 19.42
N PHE A 325 -27.83 -5.05 20.09
CA PHE A 325 -28.66 -4.61 21.21
C PHE A 325 -27.85 -4.01 22.36
N ARG A 326 -26.64 -4.53 22.59
CA ARG A 326 -25.70 -4.05 23.61
C ARG A 326 -25.26 -2.61 23.35
N THR A 327 -24.83 -2.33 22.12
CA THR A 327 -24.28 -1.02 21.73
C THR A 327 -25.37 0.04 21.56
N GLU A 328 -26.58 -0.39 21.18
CA GLU A 328 -27.75 0.49 20.99
C GLU A 328 -28.55 0.74 22.29
N GLY A 329 -28.21 0.06 23.39
CA GLY A 329 -28.89 0.26 24.69
C GLY A 329 -30.21 -0.52 24.87
N TRP A 330 -30.49 -1.52 24.03
CA TRP A 330 -31.66 -2.41 24.17
C TRP A 330 -31.41 -3.55 25.15
N ILE A 331 -31.03 -3.20 26.38
CA ILE A 331 -30.55 -4.13 27.41
C ILE A 331 -31.61 -5.17 27.79
N ALA A 332 -32.90 -4.79 27.86
CA ALA A 332 -33.98 -5.71 28.19
C ALA A 332 -34.12 -6.88 27.18
N ILE A 333 -33.89 -6.62 25.89
CA ILE A 333 -33.94 -7.66 24.85
C ILE A 333 -32.72 -8.58 24.98
N ALA A 334 -31.53 -7.99 25.13
CA ALA A 334 -30.29 -8.76 25.35
C ALA A 334 -30.40 -9.65 26.60
N GLU A 335 -31.03 -9.15 27.66
CA GLU A 335 -31.31 -9.90 28.89
C GLU A 335 -32.22 -11.11 28.64
N GLU A 336 -33.37 -10.91 27.98
CA GLU A 336 -34.28 -12.01 27.67
C GLU A 336 -33.63 -13.07 26.76
N LEU A 337 -32.87 -12.64 25.74
CA LEU A 337 -32.09 -13.55 24.90
C LEU A 337 -31.05 -14.32 25.72
N GLY A 338 -30.29 -13.62 26.57
CA GLY A 338 -29.24 -14.22 27.41
C GLY A 338 -29.81 -15.31 28.32
N TRP A 339 -30.91 -15.02 29.02
CA TRP A 339 -31.55 -16.01 29.91
C TRP A 339 -32.18 -17.19 29.17
N ALA A 340 -32.84 -16.94 28.04
CA ALA A 340 -33.44 -18.01 27.23
C ALA A 340 -32.36 -18.93 26.64
N LEU A 341 -31.29 -18.34 26.08
CA LEU A 341 -30.15 -19.09 25.56
C LEU A 341 -29.43 -19.86 26.66
N ARG A 342 -29.16 -19.23 27.82
CA ARG A 342 -28.52 -19.89 28.96
C ARG A 342 -29.29 -21.11 29.42
N THR A 343 -30.62 -21.00 29.50
CA THR A 343 -31.50 -22.10 29.92
C THR A 343 -31.41 -23.26 28.94
N ALA A 344 -31.54 -22.98 27.64
CA ALA A 344 -31.49 -24.01 26.61
C ALA A 344 -30.08 -24.64 26.48
N ALA A 345 -29.02 -23.83 26.57
CA ALA A 345 -27.63 -24.30 26.50
C ALA A 345 -27.28 -25.25 27.65
N ALA A 346 -27.76 -24.98 28.87
CA ALA A 346 -27.55 -25.85 30.02
C ALA A 346 -28.21 -27.24 29.84
N GLU A 347 -29.41 -27.29 29.25
CA GLU A 347 -30.12 -28.55 28.97
C GLU A 347 -29.50 -29.36 27.82
N VAL A 348 -28.91 -28.69 26.83
CA VAL A 348 -28.17 -29.32 25.72
C VAL A 348 -26.77 -29.77 26.15
N GLY A 349 -26.21 -29.16 27.18
CA GLY A 349 -24.82 -29.37 27.60
C GLY A 349 -23.80 -28.55 26.82
N ASP A 350 -24.22 -27.41 26.24
CA ASP A 350 -23.32 -26.46 25.58
C ASP A 350 -22.64 -25.56 26.62
N ALA A 351 -21.48 -26.00 27.10
CA ALA A 351 -20.72 -25.33 28.14
C ALA A 351 -20.22 -23.92 27.73
N GLU A 352 -19.87 -23.73 26.46
CA GLU A 352 -19.38 -22.42 25.97
C GLU A 352 -20.48 -21.38 26.08
N SER A 353 -21.67 -21.66 25.54
CA SER A 353 -22.80 -20.73 25.57
C SER A 353 -23.26 -20.42 27.00
N VAL A 354 -23.22 -21.40 27.91
CA VAL A 354 -23.54 -21.18 29.33
C VAL A 354 -22.54 -20.21 29.98
N LEU A 355 -21.23 -20.45 29.81
CA LEU A 355 -20.19 -19.60 30.40
C LEU A 355 -20.27 -18.17 29.88
N LEU A 356 -20.43 -18.00 28.56
CA LEU A 356 -20.53 -16.69 27.94
C LEU A 356 -21.78 -15.93 28.42
N ALA A 357 -22.93 -16.60 28.51
CA ALA A 357 -24.17 -15.98 28.97
C ALA A 357 -24.10 -15.60 30.45
N ASP A 358 -23.60 -16.49 31.32
CA ASP A 358 -23.43 -16.20 32.74
C ASP A 358 -22.41 -15.08 32.96
N TRP A 359 -21.31 -15.02 32.18
CA TRP A 359 -20.33 -13.94 32.23
C TRP A 359 -20.94 -12.57 31.91
N GLU A 360 -21.76 -12.50 30.86
CA GLU A 360 -22.47 -11.28 30.49
C GLU A 360 -23.51 -10.87 31.56
N LEU A 361 -24.34 -11.81 32.01
CA LEU A 361 -25.44 -11.58 32.94
C LEU A 361 -24.98 -11.20 34.37
N LEU A 362 -23.68 -11.30 34.68
CA LEU A 362 -23.09 -10.75 35.90
C LEU A 362 -23.12 -9.23 35.96
N SER A 363 -23.21 -8.53 34.82
CA SER A 363 -23.25 -7.07 34.80
C SER A 363 -24.47 -6.52 35.54
N ARG A 364 -24.26 -5.44 36.29
CA ARG A 364 -25.29 -4.66 36.97
C ARG A 364 -26.24 -3.94 36.01
N ASP A 365 -25.87 -3.85 34.73
CA ASP A 365 -26.73 -3.25 33.71
C ASP A 365 -27.99 -4.09 33.45
N PHE A 366 -27.97 -5.39 33.79
CA PHE A 366 -29.12 -6.29 33.71
C PHE A 366 -29.94 -6.32 35.00
N ALA A 367 -31.22 -6.70 34.91
CA ALA A 367 -32.08 -6.84 36.09
C ALA A 367 -31.64 -8.01 36.98
N ARG A 368 -31.65 -7.79 38.31
CA ARG A 368 -31.32 -8.82 39.30
C ARG A 368 -32.44 -9.86 39.40
N ARG A 369 -32.11 -11.13 39.21
CA ARG A 369 -32.98 -12.29 39.48
C ARG A 369 -32.75 -12.81 40.90
N PRO A 370 -33.78 -12.82 41.79
CA PRO A 370 -33.60 -13.21 43.18
C PRO A 370 -33.06 -14.62 43.41
N ASP A 371 -33.45 -15.57 42.55
CA ASP A 371 -33.15 -17.00 42.71
C ASP A 371 -31.84 -17.42 42.01
N TRP A 372 -31.05 -16.48 41.50
CA TRP A 372 -29.80 -16.75 40.81
C TRP A 372 -28.57 -16.47 41.69
N HIS A 373 -27.58 -17.37 41.66
CA HIS A 373 -26.42 -17.31 42.56
C HIS A 373 -25.39 -16.24 42.16
N TYR A 374 -25.35 -15.79 40.90
CA TYR A 374 -24.36 -14.83 40.38
C TYR A 374 -22.92 -15.18 40.79
N ASP A 375 -22.53 -16.42 40.51
CA ASP A 375 -21.19 -16.95 40.81
C ASP A 375 -20.70 -17.74 39.59
N ILE A 376 -19.74 -17.17 38.88
CA ILE A 376 -19.22 -17.75 37.63
C ILE A 376 -18.55 -19.11 37.86
N SER A 377 -18.01 -19.36 39.06
CA SER A 377 -17.36 -20.65 39.37
C SER A 377 -18.34 -21.82 39.37
N ARG A 378 -19.63 -21.51 39.55
CA ARG A 378 -20.74 -22.47 39.64
C ARG A 378 -21.53 -22.63 38.33
N SER A 379 -21.15 -21.91 37.27
CA SER A 379 -21.89 -21.87 35.99
C SER A 379 -22.11 -23.24 35.34
N LEU A 380 -21.15 -24.17 35.47
CA LEU A 380 -21.22 -25.51 34.89
C LEU A 380 -21.70 -26.59 35.87
N GLU A 381 -22.22 -26.22 37.05
CA GLU A 381 -22.80 -27.19 38.00
C GLU A 381 -23.98 -27.93 37.36
N GLY A 382 -23.94 -29.27 37.38
CA GLY A 382 -25.00 -30.12 36.85
C GLY A 382 -24.91 -30.40 35.34
N ILE A 383 -23.94 -29.82 34.62
CA ILE A 383 -23.72 -30.06 33.19
C ILE A 383 -22.71 -31.20 33.00
N ARG A 384 -22.99 -32.14 32.08
CA ARG A 384 -22.06 -33.22 31.73
C ARG A 384 -21.02 -32.72 30.72
N LEU A 385 -19.77 -32.59 31.16
CA LEU A 385 -18.65 -32.14 30.33
C LEU A 385 -17.86 -33.34 29.77
N SER A 386 -17.41 -33.24 28.51
CA SER A 386 -16.48 -34.22 27.90
C SER A 386 -15.01 -33.92 28.22
N SER A 387 -14.67 -32.65 28.37
CA SER A 387 -13.34 -32.11 28.65
C SER A 387 -13.47 -30.73 29.31
N LYS A 388 -12.38 -30.19 29.87
CA LYS A 388 -12.34 -28.84 30.44
C LYS A 388 -12.48 -27.81 29.30
N PRO A 389 -13.58 -27.05 29.20
CA PRO A 389 -13.75 -26.04 28.15
C PRO A 389 -12.82 -24.85 28.37
N SER A 390 -12.29 -24.32 27.26
CA SER A 390 -11.54 -23.06 27.22
C SER A 390 -12.27 -22.08 26.30
N VAL A 391 -12.61 -20.89 26.81
CA VAL A 391 -13.46 -19.92 26.14
C VAL A 391 -12.74 -18.58 26.05
N SER A 392 -12.83 -17.92 24.90
CA SER A 392 -12.28 -16.56 24.70
C SER A 392 -13.38 -15.55 24.35
N ILE A 393 -13.34 -14.39 25.01
CA ILE A 393 -14.28 -13.28 24.83
C ILE A 393 -13.49 -12.10 24.28
N ARG A 394 -13.87 -11.64 23.09
CA ARG A 394 -13.29 -10.42 22.51
C ARG A 394 -13.94 -9.17 23.09
N ASP A 395 -13.20 -8.07 23.11
CA ASP A 395 -13.76 -6.79 23.52
C ASP A 395 -14.97 -6.40 22.64
N GLY A 396 -16.02 -5.89 23.27
CA GLY A 396 -17.27 -5.53 22.61
C GLY A 396 -18.16 -6.69 22.15
N GLN A 397 -17.72 -7.96 22.25
CA GLN A 397 -18.56 -9.12 21.90
C GLN A 397 -19.76 -9.26 22.85
N LEU A 398 -19.53 -9.06 24.14
CA LEU A 398 -20.52 -9.13 25.22
C LEU A 398 -20.46 -7.87 26.07
N LEU A 399 -21.54 -7.61 26.82
CA LEU A 399 -21.52 -6.56 27.84
C LEU A 399 -20.69 -7.03 29.04
N SER A 400 -19.46 -6.55 29.11
CA SER A 400 -18.53 -6.89 30.19
C SER A 400 -18.92 -6.22 31.51
N PHE A 401 -18.94 -6.98 32.61
CA PHE A 401 -18.97 -6.39 33.95
C PHE A 401 -17.60 -5.85 34.38
N ILE A 402 -16.52 -6.18 33.66
CA ILE A 402 -15.16 -5.69 33.92
C ILE A 402 -14.87 -4.52 32.99
N SER A 403 -14.45 -3.39 33.58
CA SER A 403 -13.89 -2.25 32.85
C SER A 403 -12.46 -2.01 33.31
N ALA A 404 -11.58 -1.65 32.37
CA ALA A 404 -10.18 -1.37 32.68
C ALA A 404 -9.73 0.00 32.13
N SER A 405 -8.78 0.61 32.81
CA SER A 405 -8.09 1.81 32.34
C SER A 405 -6.60 1.69 32.63
N PHE A 406 -5.77 2.25 31.76
CA PHE A 406 -4.32 2.27 31.94
C PHE A 406 -3.79 3.69 31.69
N LEU A 407 -2.77 4.09 32.44
CA LEU A 407 -2.09 5.37 32.25
C LEU A 407 -0.59 5.28 32.52
N PHE A 408 0.21 5.91 31.67
CA PHE A 408 1.56 6.33 32.01
C PHE A 408 1.52 7.66 32.78
N LYS A 409 2.36 7.79 33.81
CA LYS A 409 2.43 9.00 34.64
C LYS A 409 3.09 10.16 33.90
N ASP A 410 4.14 9.86 33.15
CA ASP A 410 5.02 10.81 32.48
C ASP A 410 4.93 10.59 30.96
N GLU A 411 4.95 11.68 30.18
CA GLU A 411 4.83 11.62 28.71
C GLU A 411 6.12 11.11 28.05
N GLU A 412 7.24 11.35 28.72
CA GLU A 412 8.57 11.03 28.24
C GLU A 412 9.37 10.33 29.34
N GLY A 413 10.15 9.33 28.96
CA GLY A 413 11.09 8.68 29.87
C GLY A 413 12.41 8.38 29.15
N LYS A 414 13.49 8.15 29.90
CA LYS A 414 14.81 7.87 29.30
C LYS A 414 15.10 6.38 29.35
N ALA A 415 15.70 5.85 28.28
CA ALA A 415 16.22 4.50 28.24
C ALA A 415 17.18 4.24 29.42
N GLY A 416 16.97 3.14 30.14
CA GLY A 416 17.68 2.77 31.37
C GLY A 416 17.03 3.28 32.67
N GLN A 417 15.93 4.03 32.60
CA GLN A 417 15.08 4.39 33.74
C GLN A 417 13.77 3.60 33.69
N SER A 418 13.01 3.60 34.79
CA SER A 418 11.65 3.06 34.81
C SER A 418 10.61 4.16 34.71
N VAL A 419 9.51 3.89 34.01
CA VAL A 419 8.33 4.75 33.99
C VAL A 419 7.31 4.23 35.00
N HIS A 420 6.63 5.15 35.69
CA HIS A 420 5.52 4.79 36.56
C HIS A 420 4.24 4.73 35.72
N SER A 421 3.51 3.64 35.85
CA SER A 421 2.21 3.46 35.22
C SER A 421 1.20 2.89 36.21
N GLN A 422 -0.08 3.01 35.87
CA GLN A 422 -1.15 2.54 36.71
C GLN A 422 -2.21 1.83 35.88
N LEU A 423 -2.46 0.57 36.21
CA LEU A 423 -3.58 -0.22 35.69
C LEU A 423 -4.73 -0.17 36.70
N SER A 424 -5.92 0.23 36.28
CA SER A 424 -7.13 0.14 37.09
C SER A 424 -8.11 -0.84 36.47
N ILE A 425 -8.66 -1.75 37.27
CA ILE A 425 -9.68 -2.72 36.89
C ILE A 425 -10.86 -2.54 37.84
N ARG A 426 -12.03 -2.23 37.27
CA ARG A 426 -13.26 -1.98 38.02
C ARG A 426 -14.33 -3.01 37.69
N SER A 427 -14.97 -3.52 38.74
CA SER A 427 -16.14 -4.38 38.65
C SER A 427 -17.44 -3.56 38.63
N ASN A 428 -18.27 -3.84 37.64
CA ASN A 428 -19.67 -3.48 37.55
C ASN A 428 -20.57 -4.71 37.76
N ALA A 429 -20.12 -5.72 38.51
CA ALA A 429 -20.94 -6.89 38.81
C ALA A 429 -22.13 -6.55 39.73
N GLN A 430 -23.17 -7.40 39.72
CA GLN A 430 -24.31 -7.33 40.63
C GLN A 430 -23.84 -7.28 42.10
N GLN A 431 -24.47 -6.45 42.95
CA GLN A 431 -23.97 -6.15 44.32
C GLN A 431 -23.82 -7.38 45.22
N ASP A 432 -24.63 -8.42 45.03
CA ASP A 432 -24.61 -9.65 45.82
C ASP A 432 -23.86 -10.79 45.12
N SER A 433 -23.17 -10.54 44.00
CA SER A 433 -22.45 -11.59 43.28
C SER A 433 -21.24 -12.07 44.06
N ALA A 434 -20.84 -13.32 43.84
CA ALA A 434 -19.58 -13.82 44.39
C ALA A 434 -18.39 -13.04 43.81
N PRO A 435 -17.29 -12.83 44.57
CA PRO A 435 -16.06 -12.26 44.03
C PRO A 435 -15.49 -13.14 42.90
N VAL A 436 -15.04 -12.51 41.82
CA VAL A 436 -14.40 -13.22 40.70
C VAL A 436 -12.88 -13.20 40.92
N ILE A 437 -12.28 -14.38 41.00
CA ILE A 437 -10.82 -14.53 41.14
C ILE A 437 -10.21 -14.61 39.74
N LEU A 438 -9.41 -13.62 39.36
CA LEU A 438 -8.67 -13.63 38.10
C LEU A 438 -7.35 -14.34 38.33
N ASN A 439 -7.03 -15.41 37.60
CA ASN A 439 -5.78 -16.16 37.77
C ASN A 439 -4.57 -15.34 37.32
N SER A 440 -4.74 -14.60 36.23
CA SER A 440 -3.74 -13.66 35.75
C SER A 440 -4.37 -12.54 34.94
N VAL A 441 -3.63 -11.45 34.83
CA VAL A 441 -3.95 -10.32 33.97
C VAL A 441 -2.72 -9.99 33.14
N TYR A 442 -2.86 -9.92 31.82
CA TYR A 442 -1.77 -9.67 30.88
C TYR A 442 -1.99 -8.36 30.13
N LEU A 443 -1.00 -7.48 30.15
CA LEU A 443 -0.94 -6.23 29.39
C LEU A 443 -0.04 -6.42 28.17
N SER A 444 -0.60 -6.21 26.98
CA SER A 444 0.17 -6.09 25.75
C SER A 444 0.55 -4.64 25.46
N PHE A 445 1.74 -4.44 24.89
CA PHE A 445 2.22 -3.15 24.44
C PHE A 445 2.63 -3.23 22.97
N THR A 446 2.39 -2.15 22.22
CA THR A 446 2.93 -1.93 20.88
C THR A 446 4.14 -1.01 20.99
N GLY A 447 5.32 -1.49 20.60
CA GLY A 447 6.57 -0.73 20.66
C GLY A 447 7.66 -1.48 21.42
N SER A 448 8.45 -0.76 22.21
CA SER A 448 9.67 -1.26 22.86
C SER A 448 9.51 -1.82 24.27
N LEU A 449 8.29 -1.84 24.82
CA LEU A 449 8.03 -2.35 26.16
C LEU A 449 7.66 -3.83 26.11
N ASP A 450 8.30 -4.57 27.00
CA ASP A 450 7.97 -5.95 27.34
C ASP A 450 6.52 -6.06 27.85
N GLY A 451 5.83 -7.16 27.49
CA GLY A 451 4.51 -7.49 28.04
C GLY A 451 4.55 -7.60 29.57
N VAL A 452 3.48 -7.21 30.26
CA VAL A 452 3.39 -7.31 31.73
C VAL A 452 2.32 -8.32 32.12
N ILE A 453 2.68 -9.37 32.85
CA ILE A 453 1.75 -10.34 33.43
C ILE A 453 1.70 -10.21 34.95
N LEU A 454 0.49 -10.11 35.50
CA LEU A 454 0.22 -10.14 36.93
C LEU A 454 -0.43 -11.48 37.27
N HIS A 455 0.17 -12.26 38.17
CA HIS A 455 -0.42 -13.50 38.68
C HIS A 455 -1.13 -13.31 40.01
N HIS A 456 -2.20 -14.06 40.22
CA HIS A 456 -2.92 -14.07 41.48
C HIS A 456 -2.07 -14.65 42.61
N GLN A 457 -1.94 -13.89 43.70
CA GLN A 457 -1.35 -14.36 44.95
C GLN A 457 -2.10 -13.75 46.13
N SER A 458 -2.71 -14.58 46.97
CA SER A 458 -3.44 -14.15 48.15
C SER A 458 -2.50 -13.94 49.34
N GLY A 459 -2.46 -12.71 49.86
CA GLY A 459 -1.67 -12.33 51.03
C GLY A 459 -0.16 -12.20 50.76
N GLY A 460 0.44 -11.07 51.18
CA GLY A 460 1.89 -10.84 51.08
C GLY A 460 2.31 -9.49 50.50
N GLN A 461 1.37 -8.63 50.08
CA GLN A 461 1.69 -7.36 49.41
C GLN A 461 1.22 -6.13 50.17
N ALA A 462 1.98 -5.05 50.06
CA ALA A 462 1.64 -3.74 50.58
C ALA A 462 0.45 -3.16 49.79
N ALA A 463 -0.76 -3.48 50.24
CA ALA A 463 -2.01 -2.98 49.67
C ALA A 463 -2.63 -1.93 50.58
N GLN A 464 -3.02 -0.78 50.00
CA GLN A 464 -3.85 0.21 50.68
C GLN A 464 -5.29 -0.02 50.27
N ARG A 465 -6.20 -0.24 51.24
CA ARG A 465 -7.63 -0.44 50.97
C ARG A 465 -8.47 0.61 51.67
N LYS A 466 -9.38 1.23 50.95
CA LYS A 466 -10.43 2.08 51.55
C LYS A 466 -11.69 2.04 50.69
N CYS A 467 -12.84 1.86 51.33
CA CYS A 467 -14.13 1.66 50.65
C CYS A 467 -14.03 0.54 49.61
N SER A 468 -14.44 0.81 48.36
CA SER A 468 -14.42 -0.11 47.23
C SER A 468 -13.12 -0.09 46.43
N THR A 469 -12.10 0.70 46.81
CA THR A 469 -10.84 0.80 46.05
C THR A 469 -9.69 0.15 46.82
N THR A 470 -8.91 -0.66 46.11
CA THR A 470 -7.69 -1.30 46.63
C THR A 470 -6.52 -0.96 45.71
N LEU A 471 -5.47 -0.38 46.27
CA LEU A 471 -4.29 0.05 45.54
C LEU A 471 -3.09 -0.81 45.96
N PHE A 472 -2.43 -1.41 44.97
CA PHE A 472 -1.24 -2.24 45.10
C PHE A 472 -0.04 -1.52 44.49
N THR A 473 1.13 -1.71 45.08
CA THR A 473 2.41 -1.39 44.42
C THR A 473 3.10 -2.70 44.09
N VAL A 474 3.21 -3.02 42.81
CA VAL A 474 3.65 -4.34 42.36
C VAL A 474 5.07 -4.25 41.81
N PRO A 475 6.06 -4.90 42.45
CA PRO A 475 7.39 -5.01 41.87
C PRO A 475 7.35 -5.95 40.67
N LEU A 476 8.02 -5.57 39.58
CA LEU A 476 8.11 -6.36 38.36
C LEU A 476 9.49 -7.03 38.25
N THR A 477 9.48 -8.33 37.97
CA THR A 477 10.70 -9.12 37.74
C THR A 477 10.73 -9.61 36.29
N LYS A 478 11.92 -9.67 35.69
CA LYS A 478 12.08 -10.25 34.34
C LYS A 478 12.16 -11.76 34.43
N GLN A 479 11.28 -12.44 33.69
CA GLN A 479 11.45 -13.85 33.38
C GLN A 479 12.10 -13.93 32.01
N ALA A 480 13.35 -14.38 31.96
CA ALA A 480 13.98 -14.82 30.72
C ALA A 480 13.56 -16.27 30.50
N ASP A 481 13.13 -16.63 29.30
CA ASP A 481 12.86 -18.02 28.95
C ASP A 481 14.14 -18.83 29.14
N SER A 482 14.21 -19.56 30.25
CA SER A 482 15.28 -20.51 30.51
C SER A 482 15.06 -21.70 29.58
N VAL A 483 15.72 -21.66 28.42
CA VAL A 483 16.10 -22.87 27.71
C VAL A 483 17.08 -23.63 28.61
N THR A 484 16.55 -24.57 29.40
CA THR A 484 17.34 -25.67 29.95
C THR A 484 16.87 -26.95 29.27
N GLU A 485 17.58 -27.31 28.21
CA GLU A 485 17.69 -28.69 27.76
C GLU A 485 18.27 -29.51 28.92
N THR A 486 17.40 -30.18 29.66
CA THR A 486 17.79 -31.34 30.46
C THR A 486 16.70 -32.38 30.30
N GLU A 487 17.06 -33.45 29.60
CA GLU A 487 16.29 -34.66 29.44
C GLU A 487 15.87 -35.20 30.81
N SER A 488 14.57 -35.24 31.06
CA SER A 488 13.99 -36.23 31.96
C SER A 488 12.55 -36.50 31.52
N GLU A 489 12.39 -37.64 30.85
CA GLU A 489 11.12 -38.25 30.51
C GLU A 489 10.24 -38.39 31.76
N THR A 490 9.07 -37.76 31.76
CA THR A 490 7.87 -38.32 32.38
C THR A 490 6.65 -37.68 31.74
N GLU A 491 5.93 -38.50 30.99
CA GLU A 491 4.70 -38.16 30.29
C GLU A 491 3.65 -37.59 31.26
N SER A 492 3.13 -36.41 30.92
CA SER A 492 1.88 -35.88 31.46
C SER A 492 1.29 -34.96 30.40
N GLU A 493 0.47 -35.55 29.52
CA GLU A 493 -0.30 -34.82 28.52
C GLU A 493 -1.31 -33.88 29.20
N SER A 494 -1.04 -32.59 29.18
CA SER A 494 -2.09 -31.56 29.28
C SER A 494 -1.73 -30.41 28.35
N GLY A 495 -2.18 -30.52 27.10
CA GLY A 495 -2.10 -29.46 26.09
C GLY A 495 -2.96 -28.27 26.50
N ALA A 496 -2.31 -27.21 26.94
CA ALA A 496 -2.84 -25.86 26.92
C ALA A 496 -2.03 -25.10 25.87
N GLU A 497 -2.49 -25.16 24.62
CA GLU A 497 -1.98 -24.34 23.53
C GLU A 497 -2.22 -22.86 23.90
N THR A 498 -1.14 -22.17 24.28
CA THR A 498 -1.07 -20.72 24.22
C THR A 498 -1.21 -20.29 22.76
N PRO A 499 -1.89 -19.18 22.44
CA PRO A 499 -2.02 -18.75 21.06
C PRO A 499 -0.63 -18.55 20.46
N ASP A 500 -0.35 -19.31 19.40
CA ASP A 500 0.70 -19.04 18.44
C ASP A 500 0.62 -17.58 17.97
N GLU A 501 1.80 -17.00 17.73
CA GLU A 501 2.04 -15.62 17.29
C GLU A 501 2.08 -14.54 18.39
N VAL A 502 2.97 -14.70 19.38
CA VAL A 502 3.66 -13.54 19.95
C VAL A 502 5.16 -13.81 19.93
N ASP A 503 5.85 -12.90 19.26
CA ASP A 503 7.29 -12.80 19.10
C ASP A 503 8.04 -13.09 20.41
N ASN A 504 9.23 -13.70 20.30
CA ASN A 504 10.12 -14.07 21.40
C ASN A 504 10.54 -12.84 22.23
N GLY A 505 9.68 -12.38 23.14
CA GLY A 505 9.85 -11.18 23.96
C GLY A 505 9.89 -11.50 25.44
N VAL A 506 10.85 -10.90 26.14
CA VAL A 506 10.97 -10.99 27.61
C VAL A 506 9.66 -10.49 28.24
N THR A 507 9.06 -11.25 29.17
CA THR A 507 7.84 -10.82 29.88
C THR A 507 8.18 -10.36 31.29
N LEU A 508 7.59 -9.22 31.70
CA LEU A 508 7.68 -8.71 33.07
C LEU A 508 6.58 -9.35 33.92
N VAL A 509 7.00 -10.04 34.99
CA VAL A 509 6.12 -10.79 35.87
C VAL A 509 5.98 -10.05 37.20
N GLY A 510 4.73 -9.81 37.60
CA GLY A 510 4.35 -9.36 38.93
C GLY A 510 3.35 -10.33 39.56
N PHE A 511 3.16 -10.21 40.87
CA PHE A 511 2.12 -10.91 41.60
C PHE A 511 1.18 -9.87 42.20
N ALA A 512 -0.10 -10.17 42.41
CA ALA A 512 -1.01 -9.36 43.21
C ALA A 512 -2.26 -10.13 43.62
N ASP A 513 -3.02 -9.63 44.60
CA ASP A 513 -4.36 -10.15 44.86
C ASP A 513 -5.32 -9.64 43.79
N LEU A 514 -5.61 -10.52 42.82
CA LEU A 514 -6.52 -10.28 41.71
C LEU A 514 -7.97 -10.67 42.00
N THR A 515 -8.38 -10.76 43.28
CA THR A 515 -9.77 -11.02 43.66
C THR A 515 -10.62 -9.77 43.45
N LEU A 516 -11.57 -9.84 42.52
CA LEU A 516 -12.42 -8.72 42.13
C LEU A 516 -13.84 -8.87 42.71
N SER A 517 -14.12 -8.16 43.79
CA SER A 517 -15.44 -8.13 44.43
C SER A 517 -16.44 -7.20 43.70
N PRO A 518 -17.75 -7.34 43.91
CA PRO A 518 -18.75 -6.46 43.30
C PRO A 518 -18.51 -4.98 43.62
N GLY A 519 -18.53 -4.13 42.59
CA GLY A 519 -18.29 -2.69 42.75
C GLY A 519 -16.86 -2.30 43.15
N GLN A 520 -15.94 -3.26 43.32
CA GLN A 520 -14.56 -3.01 43.69
C GLN A 520 -13.76 -2.46 42.50
N THR A 521 -12.78 -1.61 42.79
CA THR A 521 -11.74 -1.16 41.86
C THR A 521 -10.38 -1.57 42.39
N LEU A 522 -9.68 -2.42 41.63
CA LEU A 522 -8.29 -2.79 41.87
C LEU A 522 -7.40 -1.85 41.08
N VAL A 523 -6.37 -1.31 41.72
CA VAL A 523 -5.43 -0.37 41.10
C VAL A 523 -4.02 -0.89 41.33
N PHE A 524 -3.25 -1.08 40.28
CA PHE A 524 -1.89 -1.59 40.32
C PHE A 524 -0.93 -0.50 39.86
N ASN A 525 -0.08 -0.03 40.78
CA ASN A 525 1.06 0.80 40.45
C ASN A 525 2.18 -0.10 39.95
N LEU A 526 2.59 0.14 38.70
CA LEU A 526 3.59 -0.63 37.99
C LEU A 526 4.78 0.29 37.71
N GLU A 527 5.98 -0.23 37.93
CA GLU A 527 7.23 0.45 37.58
C GLU A 527 7.88 -0.31 36.42
N ILE A 528 7.64 0.15 35.19
CA ILE A 528 8.03 -0.55 33.97
C ILE A 528 9.40 -0.03 33.49
N PRO A 529 10.44 -0.87 33.38
CA PRO A 529 11.75 -0.45 32.91
C PRO A 529 11.75 -0.11 31.41
N LEU A 530 12.21 1.10 31.05
CA LEU A 530 12.37 1.55 29.68
C LEU A 530 13.74 1.12 29.15
N ARG A 531 13.80 0.39 28.03
CA ARG A 531 15.06 -0.16 27.50
C ARG A 531 15.45 0.42 26.17
N GLU A 532 14.55 0.40 25.20
CA GLU A 532 14.85 0.86 23.86
C GLU A 532 14.19 2.22 23.60
N PRO A 533 14.87 3.13 22.88
CA PRO A 533 14.27 4.40 22.49
C PRO A 533 13.18 4.17 21.43
N GLY A 534 12.08 4.88 21.56
CA GLY A 534 10.92 4.73 20.67
C GLY A 534 9.63 5.18 21.33
N GLU A 535 8.56 5.27 20.55
CA GLU A 535 7.21 5.46 21.08
C GLU A 535 6.64 4.09 21.45
N THR A 536 6.08 3.96 22.66
CA THR A 536 5.42 2.73 23.09
C THR A 536 4.04 3.05 23.64
N ARG A 537 3.07 2.21 23.29
CA ARG A 537 1.67 2.37 23.67
C ARG A 537 1.13 1.07 24.26
N VAL A 538 0.25 1.18 25.25
CA VAL A 538 -0.53 0.01 25.72
C VAL A 538 -1.59 -0.34 24.68
N ASP A 539 -1.69 -1.62 24.37
CA ASP A 539 -2.54 -2.13 23.30
C ASP A 539 -3.82 -2.75 23.87
N SER A 540 -3.68 -3.80 24.67
CA SER A 540 -4.82 -4.51 25.24
C SER A 540 -4.55 -5.08 26.64
N LEU A 541 -5.62 -5.45 27.31
CA LEU A 541 -5.62 -6.18 28.57
C LEU A 541 -6.33 -7.50 28.38
N THR A 542 -5.66 -8.61 28.68
CA THR A 542 -6.27 -9.93 28.73
C THR A 542 -6.43 -10.37 30.18
N VAL A 543 -7.67 -10.64 30.57
CA VAL A 543 -8.04 -11.12 31.89
C VAL A 543 -8.32 -12.62 31.81
N ASN A 544 -7.64 -13.42 32.63
CA ASN A 544 -7.80 -14.87 32.66
C ASN A 544 -8.48 -15.32 33.95
N VAL A 545 -9.54 -16.10 33.83
CA VAL A 545 -10.23 -16.79 34.92
C VAL A 545 -10.12 -18.29 34.66
N GLY A 546 -9.47 -18.99 35.57
CA GLY A 546 -9.26 -20.43 35.49
C GLY A 546 -9.76 -21.10 36.75
N THR A 547 -10.78 -21.93 36.61
CA THR A 547 -11.29 -22.79 37.69
C THR A 547 -10.88 -24.24 37.42
N ASP A 548 -11.24 -25.14 38.32
CA ASP A 548 -11.08 -26.59 38.09
C ASP A 548 -11.98 -27.07 36.93
N THR A 549 -13.07 -26.34 36.65
CA THR A 549 -14.10 -26.74 35.69
C THR A 549 -13.95 -26.10 34.31
N PHE A 550 -13.35 -24.91 34.17
CA PHE A 550 -13.18 -24.23 32.87
C PHE A 550 -12.00 -23.24 32.87
N GLU A 551 -11.63 -22.77 31.68
CA GLU A 551 -10.77 -21.61 31.48
C GLU A 551 -11.50 -20.56 30.64
N LEU A 552 -11.47 -19.30 31.06
CA LEU A 552 -12.10 -18.17 30.39
C LEU A 552 -11.10 -17.04 30.26
N ARG A 553 -10.93 -16.54 29.04
CA ARG A 553 -10.05 -15.40 28.73
C ARG A 553 -10.89 -14.28 28.13
N GLN A 554 -10.78 -13.07 28.67
CA GLN A 554 -11.43 -11.89 28.11
C GLN A 554 -10.39 -10.86 27.71
N SER A 555 -10.38 -10.45 26.44
CA SER A 555 -9.59 -9.30 25.98
C SER A 555 -10.39 -8.01 26.06
N LEU A 556 -9.74 -6.94 26.51
CA LEU A 556 -10.27 -5.58 26.64
C LEU A 556 -9.32 -4.64 25.93
N THR A 557 -9.84 -3.77 25.07
CA THR A 557 -9.02 -2.75 24.38
C THR A 557 -9.08 -1.43 25.13
N PHE A 558 -7.99 -0.67 25.09
CA PHE A 558 -7.93 0.65 25.70
C PHE A 558 -8.31 1.72 24.66
N ASP A 559 -9.50 2.32 24.82
CA ASP A 559 -9.95 3.46 24.02
C ASP A 559 -9.67 4.79 24.75
N GLU A 560 -9.02 5.74 24.05
CA GLU A 560 -8.76 7.10 24.57
C GLU A 560 -10.04 7.82 24.98
N ARG A 561 -11.18 7.57 24.30
CA ARG A 561 -12.47 8.19 24.65
C ARG A 561 -13.07 7.64 25.93
N ARG A 562 -12.74 6.39 26.28
CA ARG A 562 -13.24 5.70 27.48
C ARG A 562 -12.29 5.85 28.66
N ASN A 563 -11.05 6.28 28.44
CA ASN A 563 -10.07 6.46 29.50
C ASN A 563 -10.44 7.67 30.37
N THR A 564 -10.51 7.46 31.69
CA THR A 564 -10.92 8.52 32.64
C THR A 564 -9.79 9.47 33.00
N ASN A 565 -8.55 9.14 32.60
CA ASN A 565 -7.32 9.87 32.91
C ASN A 565 -7.13 10.17 34.39
N LEU A 566 -7.66 9.29 35.25
CA LEU A 566 -7.55 9.39 36.70
C LEU A 566 -6.33 8.62 37.21
N TRP A 567 -5.43 9.33 37.86
CA TRP A 567 -4.32 8.76 38.62
C TRP A 567 -4.69 8.67 40.11
N TYR A 568 -4.67 7.47 40.67
CA TYR A 568 -4.90 7.25 42.10
C TYR A 568 -3.61 7.54 42.88
N ILE A 569 -3.66 8.58 43.72
CA ILE A 569 -2.60 8.91 44.68
C ILE A 569 -2.75 8.01 45.93
N SER A 570 -3.98 7.76 46.33
CA SER A 570 -4.35 6.82 47.39
C SER A 570 -5.74 6.25 47.09
N PRO A 571 -6.21 5.21 47.80
CA PRO A 571 -7.56 4.67 47.62
C PRO A 571 -8.71 5.68 47.82
N SER A 572 -8.46 6.88 48.36
CA SER A 572 -9.47 7.93 48.54
C SER A 572 -9.17 9.23 47.79
N ALA A 573 -8.06 9.31 47.06
CA ALA A 573 -7.64 10.53 46.39
C ALA A 573 -7.17 10.23 44.98
N THR A 574 -7.87 10.82 44.01
CA THR A 574 -7.56 10.76 42.58
C THR A 574 -7.14 12.13 42.06
N LYS A 575 -6.23 12.16 41.10
CA LYS A 575 -5.84 13.35 40.36
C LYS A 575 -6.07 13.10 38.87
N HIS A 576 -6.67 14.06 38.18
CA HIS A 576 -6.77 14.00 36.73
C HIS A 576 -5.41 14.33 36.10
N VAL A 577 -4.92 13.48 35.20
CA VAL A 577 -3.68 13.68 34.47
C VAL A 577 -4.00 14.45 33.19
N VAL A 578 -3.42 15.63 33.03
CA VAL A 578 -3.54 16.45 31.81
C VAL A 578 -2.44 16.01 30.84
N HIS A 579 -2.57 14.79 30.33
CA HIS A 579 -1.66 14.21 29.34
C HIS A 579 -2.50 13.89 28.09
N PRO A 580 -2.19 14.47 26.91
CA PRO A 580 -2.97 14.27 25.68
C PRO A 580 -2.95 12.83 25.17
N GLN A 581 -1.92 12.03 25.51
CA GLN A 581 -1.77 10.64 25.07
C GLN A 581 -1.41 9.72 26.24
N PRO A 582 -2.32 9.53 27.21
CA PRO A 582 -2.02 8.85 28.47
C PRO A 582 -1.75 7.35 28.34
N LEU A 583 -2.10 6.78 27.18
CA LEU A 583 -1.84 5.38 26.82
C LEU A 583 -0.46 5.16 26.18
N ALA A 584 0.29 6.24 25.90
CA ALA A 584 1.58 6.19 25.24
C ALA A 584 2.68 6.86 26.09
N VAL A 585 3.92 6.44 25.90
CA VAL A 585 5.11 7.06 26.46
C VAL A 585 6.20 7.13 25.39
N ARG A 586 6.89 8.27 25.29
CA ARG A 586 8.04 8.44 24.40
C ARG A 586 9.34 8.15 25.13
N VAL A 587 9.99 7.04 24.77
CA VAL A 587 11.29 6.66 25.34
C VAL A 587 12.41 7.37 24.58
N LEU A 588 13.07 8.30 25.26
CA LEU A 588 14.24 9.01 24.76
C LEU A 588 15.51 8.17 24.94
N PRO A 589 16.48 8.25 24.02
CA PRO A 589 17.77 7.61 24.20
C PRO A 589 18.51 8.21 25.41
N ARG A 590 19.30 7.38 26.10
CA ARG A 590 20.21 7.87 27.13
C ARG A 590 21.27 8.78 26.48
N PRO A 591 21.54 9.98 27.02
CA PRO A 591 22.58 10.86 26.48
C PRO A 591 23.94 10.14 26.49
N PRO A 592 24.59 9.97 25.32
CA PRO A 592 25.89 9.31 25.24
C PRO A 592 27.00 10.22 25.77
N LYS A 593 27.95 9.66 26.54
CA LYS A 593 29.23 10.33 26.86
C LYS A 593 30.40 9.88 25.99
N MET A 594 30.15 9.14 24.91
CA MET A 594 31.17 8.81 23.93
C MET A 594 31.33 9.95 22.92
N GLU A 595 32.57 10.20 22.49
CA GLU A 595 32.89 11.19 21.47
C GLU A 595 33.53 10.52 20.24
N ILE A 596 33.17 11.00 19.04
CA ILE A 596 33.70 10.49 17.76
C ILE A 596 34.36 11.66 17.04
N ARG A 597 35.66 11.55 16.74
CA ARG A 597 36.45 12.57 16.04
C ARG A 597 37.18 11.96 14.84
N CYS A 598 37.56 12.80 13.88
CA CYS A 598 38.40 12.41 12.74
C CYS A 598 39.60 13.36 12.63
N PRO A 599 40.69 13.14 13.40
CA PRO A 599 41.81 14.08 13.49
C PRO A 599 42.55 14.29 12.16
N SER A 600 42.64 13.30 11.28
CA SER A 600 43.36 13.36 10.00
C SER A 600 42.53 13.90 8.81
N TRP A 601 41.52 14.74 9.08
CA TRP A 601 40.65 15.30 8.04
C TRP A 601 41.37 16.32 7.15
N LYS A 602 41.41 16.09 5.83
CA LYS A 602 42.03 17.01 4.86
C LYS A 602 41.03 18.05 4.33
N GLU A 603 41.54 19.19 3.88
CA GLU A 603 40.71 20.27 3.29
C GLU A 603 40.01 19.82 2.00
N GLN A 604 40.70 19.06 1.15
CA GLN A 604 40.20 18.61 -0.15
C GLN A 604 40.75 17.24 -0.53
N TYR A 605 39.88 16.35 -1.00
CA TYR A 605 40.24 15.08 -1.61
C TYR A 605 40.05 15.16 -3.13
N TYR A 606 40.88 14.42 -3.88
CA TYR A 606 40.92 14.45 -5.33
C TYR A 606 40.47 13.12 -5.94
N THR A 607 40.01 13.14 -7.19
CA THR A 607 39.79 11.90 -7.94
C THR A 607 41.11 11.17 -8.15
N ASP A 608 41.03 9.85 -8.37
CA ASP A 608 42.17 8.98 -8.70
C ASP A 608 43.22 8.81 -7.58
N GLU A 609 42.98 9.33 -6.38
CA GLU A 609 43.80 9.08 -5.19
C GLU A 609 43.05 8.19 -4.17
N PRO A 610 43.74 7.26 -3.47
CA PRO A 610 43.12 6.49 -2.39
C PRO A 610 42.93 7.35 -1.13
N ILE A 611 41.83 7.16 -0.41
CA ILE A 611 41.47 7.94 0.78
C ILE A 611 41.60 7.07 2.03
N SER A 612 42.32 7.54 3.05
CA SER A 612 42.40 6.91 4.37
C SER A 612 41.99 7.92 5.45
N LEU A 613 41.04 7.55 6.31
CA LEU A 613 40.47 8.38 7.38
C LEU A 613 40.64 7.68 8.72
N ASP A 614 41.23 8.35 9.70
CA ASP A 614 41.38 7.80 11.05
C ASP A 614 40.26 8.33 11.96
N ILE A 615 39.41 7.43 12.45
CA ILE A 615 38.27 7.73 13.30
C ILE A 615 38.66 7.39 14.74
N GLU A 616 38.75 8.40 15.59
CA GLU A 616 39.01 8.27 17.03
C GLU A 616 37.69 8.20 17.81
N ILE A 617 37.55 7.18 18.64
CA ILE A 617 36.40 6.95 19.52
C ILE A 617 36.89 7.06 20.96
N GLU A 618 36.42 8.08 21.69
CA GLU A 618 36.79 8.36 23.08
C GLU A 618 35.65 7.97 24.03
N ASN A 619 35.95 7.18 25.05
CA ASN A 619 34.98 6.78 26.08
C ASN A 619 34.96 7.76 27.26
N GLY A 620 34.02 8.70 27.27
CA GLY A 620 33.78 9.61 28.40
C GLY A 620 32.90 9.05 29.53
N GLU A 621 32.58 7.75 29.53
CA GLU A 621 31.87 7.10 30.65
C GLU A 621 32.85 6.71 31.78
N ASP A 622 32.36 6.72 33.02
CA ASP A 622 33.15 6.43 34.22
C ASP A 622 33.49 4.93 34.38
N ILE A 623 33.08 4.10 33.41
CA ILE A 623 33.21 2.62 33.39
C ILE A 623 33.56 2.17 31.96
N GLU A 624 34.11 0.96 31.83
CA GLU A 624 34.35 0.32 30.53
C GLU A 624 33.07 0.10 29.71
N ALA A 625 33.19 0.26 28.39
CA ALA A 625 32.09 0.17 27.45
C ALA A 625 32.44 -0.80 26.30
N LEU A 626 31.57 -1.78 26.06
CA LEU A 626 31.69 -2.69 24.92
C LEU A 626 31.06 -2.03 23.69
N ALA A 627 31.87 -1.68 22.69
CA ALA A 627 31.43 -0.88 21.54
C ALA A 627 31.37 -1.67 20.23
N LYS A 628 30.42 -1.29 19.38
CA LYS A 628 30.25 -1.72 18.00
C LYS A 628 30.15 -0.49 17.09
N LEU A 629 30.74 -0.58 15.91
CA LEU A 629 30.80 0.49 14.93
C LEU A 629 29.92 0.16 13.72
N ASP A 630 29.06 1.10 13.38
CA ASP A 630 28.32 1.15 12.12
C ASP A 630 28.84 2.34 11.31
N VAL A 631 29.14 2.13 10.03
CA VAL A 631 29.53 3.20 9.11
C VAL A 631 28.64 3.13 7.88
N VAL A 632 28.05 4.26 7.51
CA VAL A 632 27.20 4.41 6.34
C VAL A 632 27.76 5.51 5.46
N LEU A 633 27.96 5.23 4.18
CA LEU A 633 28.37 6.21 3.18
C LEU A 633 27.23 6.36 2.15
N LEU A 634 26.68 7.56 2.06
CA LEU A 634 25.55 7.89 1.18
C LEU A 634 25.98 8.83 0.06
N GLY A 635 25.56 8.55 -1.17
CA GLY A 635 25.77 9.42 -2.34
C GLY A 635 25.58 8.68 -3.66
N ASP A 636 25.91 9.32 -4.78
CA ASP A 636 25.82 8.67 -6.10
C ASP A 636 26.95 7.64 -6.26
N LYS A 637 26.57 6.36 -6.39
CA LYS A 637 27.47 5.20 -6.51
C LYS A 637 28.64 5.23 -5.50
N PRO A 638 28.36 5.10 -4.19
CA PRO A 638 29.41 5.18 -3.17
C PRO A 638 30.40 4.01 -3.31
N PRO A 639 31.71 4.25 -3.14
CA PRO A 639 32.70 3.20 -3.17
C PRO A 639 32.55 2.26 -1.98
N LEU A 640 32.88 0.98 -2.17
CA LEU A 640 33.08 0.07 -1.06
C LEU A 640 34.35 0.49 -0.30
N PHE A 641 34.28 0.44 1.04
CA PHE A 641 35.34 0.87 1.93
C PHE A 641 35.67 -0.24 2.91
N THR A 642 36.88 -0.24 3.47
CA THR A 642 37.31 -1.21 4.46
C THR A 642 37.68 -0.51 5.76
N VAL A 643 37.11 -0.99 6.86
CA VAL A 643 37.38 -0.50 8.21
C VAL A 643 38.34 -1.46 8.89
N ILE A 644 39.49 -0.96 9.31
CA ILE A 644 40.55 -1.71 9.99
C ILE A 644 40.48 -1.36 11.47
N VAL A 645 40.04 -2.32 12.27
CA VAL A 645 39.96 -2.19 13.72
C VAL A 645 41.22 -2.84 14.34
N PRO A 646 41.89 -2.16 15.30
CA PRO A 646 43.00 -2.77 16.04
C PRO A 646 42.59 -4.13 16.63
N ASN A 647 43.42 -5.16 16.44
CA ASN A 647 43.21 -6.54 16.93
C ASN A 647 42.02 -7.34 16.34
N HIS A 648 41.20 -6.75 15.45
CA HIS A 648 40.01 -7.43 14.87
C HIS A 648 40.02 -7.54 13.34
N GLY A 649 41.13 -7.16 12.68
CA GLY A 649 41.32 -7.27 11.24
C GLY A 649 40.52 -6.24 10.42
N GLY A 650 40.59 -6.34 9.09
CA GLY A 650 39.84 -5.49 8.16
C GLY A 650 38.46 -6.06 7.84
N ARG A 651 37.43 -5.20 7.90
CA ARG A 651 36.06 -5.52 7.46
C ARG A 651 35.62 -4.59 6.35
N SER A 652 35.20 -5.16 5.23
CA SER A 652 34.72 -4.39 4.08
C SER A 652 33.22 -4.11 4.18
N SER A 653 32.80 -2.94 3.68
CA SER A 653 31.40 -2.57 3.57
C SER A 653 30.68 -3.36 2.48
N SER A 654 29.35 -3.38 2.55
CA SER A 654 28.46 -4.00 1.57
C SER A 654 27.54 -2.94 0.96
N SER A 655 27.15 -3.12 -0.30
CA SER A 655 26.11 -2.30 -0.92
C SER A 655 24.74 -2.90 -0.59
N VAL A 656 23.88 -2.11 0.07
CA VAL A 656 22.48 -2.49 0.37
C VAL A 656 21.52 -1.89 -0.67
N ARG A 657 21.86 -0.70 -1.19
CA ARG A 657 21.14 0.04 -2.24
C ARG A 657 22.13 0.68 -3.20
N SER A 658 21.68 1.13 -4.38
CA SER A 658 22.55 1.76 -5.39
C SER A 658 23.24 3.05 -4.92
N GLU A 659 22.74 3.68 -3.85
CA GLU A 659 23.22 4.96 -3.30
C GLU A 659 23.81 4.82 -1.89
N GLU A 660 23.99 3.58 -1.40
CA GLU A 660 24.41 3.32 -0.01
C GLU A 660 25.46 2.20 0.07
N ALA A 661 26.61 2.52 0.67
CA ALA A 661 27.59 1.54 1.14
C ALA A 661 27.59 1.52 2.67
N ARG A 662 27.39 0.34 3.27
CA ARG A 662 27.18 0.19 4.71
C ARG A 662 28.01 -0.94 5.31
N LEU A 663 28.59 -0.67 6.47
CA LEU A 663 29.17 -1.64 7.39
C LEU A 663 28.36 -1.60 8.70
N SER A 664 27.84 -2.75 9.16
CA SER A 664 27.07 -2.82 10.41
C SER A 664 27.72 -3.76 11.42
N GLY A 665 27.73 -3.37 12.69
CA GLY A 665 28.12 -4.21 13.81
C GLY A 665 29.59 -4.62 13.79
N ALA A 666 30.50 -3.77 13.32
CA ALA A 666 31.92 -4.06 13.42
C ALA A 666 32.36 -4.03 14.90
N PRO A 667 32.91 -5.12 15.47
CA PRO A 667 33.31 -5.14 16.85
C PRO A 667 34.50 -4.21 17.03
N VAL A 668 34.33 -3.20 17.88
CA VAL A 668 35.40 -2.29 18.29
C VAL A 668 36.16 -2.87 19.49
N GLY A 669 35.45 -3.66 20.30
CA GLY A 669 35.97 -4.27 21.53
C GLY A 669 35.57 -3.44 22.77
N THR A 670 36.21 -3.75 23.90
CA THR A 670 36.00 -3.02 25.15
C THR A 670 36.92 -1.80 25.19
N ILE A 671 36.34 -0.60 25.33
CA ILE A 671 37.09 0.65 25.53
C ILE A 671 37.07 0.96 27.02
N ALA A 672 38.24 1.07 27.64
CA ALA A 672 38.37 1.42 29.06
C ALA A 672 37.76 2.80 29.34
N SER A 673 37.42 3.08 30.61
CA SER A 673 36.97 4.42 31.01
C SER A 673 38.05 5.45 30.69
N SER A 674 37.66 6.57 30.07
CA SER A 674 38.56 7.62 29.56
C SER A 674 39.62 7.14 28.55
N GLY A 675 39.46 5.95 27.96
CA GLY A 675 40.32 5.47 26.89
C GLY A 675 39.84 5.95 25.52
N SER A 676 40.76 6.09 24.57
CA SER A 676 40.44 6.28 23.15
C SER A 676 40.95 5.12 22.30
N LEU A 677 40.24 4.84 21.21
CA LEU A 677 40.63 3.85 20.21
C LEU A 677 40.47 4.45 18.81
N THR A 678 41.49 4.29 17.97
CA THR A 678 41.48 4.76 16.58
C THR A 678 41.22 3.62 15.61
N VAL A 679 40.28 3.83 14.68
CA VAL A 679 39.90 2.89 13.62
C VAL A 679 40.20 3.54 12.27
N CYS A 680 40.88 2.82 11.38
CA CYS A 680 41.26 3.35 10.05
C CYS A 680 40.24 2.92 8.99
N LEU A 681 39.62 3.87 8.30
CA LEU A 681 38.72 3.65 7.18
C LEU A 681 39.45 3.93 5.86
N ARG A 682 39.56 2.92 5.00
CA ARG A 682 40.21 3.00 3.69
C ARG A 682 39.20 2.92 2.55
N MET A 683 39.24 3.88 1.64
CA MET A 683 38.49 3.89 0.39
C MET A 683 39.45 3.74 -0.80
N PRO A 684 39.05 3.02 -1.86
CA PRO A 684 39.83 2.91 -3.10
C PRO A 684 39.90 4.26 -3.84
N GLN A 685 40.65 4.29 -4.94
CA GLN A 685 40.67 5.43 -5.85
C GLN A 685 39.27 5.67 -6.42
N ILE A 686 38.82 6.94 -6.40
CA ILE A 686 37.48 7.33 -6.83
C ILE A 686 37.62 8.13 -8.13
N GLU A 687 37.06 7.60 -9.22
CA GLU A 687 37.25 8.16 -10.57
C GLU A 687 36.42 9.42 -10.84
N ARG A 688 35.33 9.62 -10.10
CA ARG A 688 34.35 10.68 -10.36
C ARG A 688 34.33 11.71 -9.25
N SER A 689 34.22 12.97 -9.64
CA SER A 689 33.93 14.05 -8.69
C SER A 689 32.57 13.79 -8.07
N SER A 690 32.52 13.68 -6.75
CA SER A 690 31.33 13.23 -6.01
C SER A 690 31.36 13.75 -4.59
N ARG A 691 30.17 13.87 -4.01
CA ARG A 691 29.97 14.25 -2.62
C ARG A 691 29.33 13.08 -1.89
N TYR A 692 29.96 12.65 -0.81
CA TYR A 692 29.47 11.58 0.03
C TYR A 692 29.22 12.07 1.46
N ASP A 693 28.06 11.73 2.00
CA ASP A 693 27.74 11.96 3.41
C ASP A 693 28.05 10.67 4.18
N MET A 694 29.08 10.73 5.02
CA MET A 694 29.53 9.61 5.85
C MET A 694 28.96 9.75 7.26
N THR A 695 28.19 8.76 7.69
CA THR A 695 27.66 8.67 9.06
C THR A 695 28.38 7.56 9.80
N VAL A 696 28.97 7.90 10.94
CA VAL A 696 29.65 6.98 11.84
C VAL A 696 28.84 6.88 13.12
N LYS A 697 28.34 5.69 13.44
CA LYS A 697 27.57 5.42 14.65
C LYS A 697 28.30 4.40 15.51
N VAL A 698 28.56 4.77 16.76
CA VAL A 698 29.08 3.85 17.78
C VAL A 698 27.94 3.46 18.70
N THR A 699 27.63 2.17 18.77
CA THR A 699 26.66 1.60 19.71
C THR A 699 27.42 0.85 20.79
N TYR A 700 27.22 1.21 22.06
CA TYR A 700 27.94 0.61 23.18
C TYR A 700 27.04 0.18 24.33
N PHE A 701 27.55 -0.75 25.12
CA PHE A 701 26.90 -1.29 26.31
C PHE A 701 27.82 -1.09 27.51
N LEU A 702 27.26 -0.57 28.61
CA LEU A 702 27.99 -0.45 29.87
C LEU A 702 27.97 -1.79 30.60
N ALA A 703 29.09 -2.18 31.22
CA ALA A 703 29.18 -3.43 31.98
C ALA A 703 28.13 -3.54 33.10
N THR A 704 27.67 -2.41 33.64
CA THR A 704 26.64 -2.35 34.69
C THR A 704 25.20 -2.52 34.17
N ASN A 705 24.94 -2.29 32.88
CA ASN A 705 23.63 -2.49 32.26
C ASN A 705 23.79 -2.95 30.79
N PRO A 706 24.10 -4.23 30.57
CA PRO A 706 24.36 -4.76 29.23
C PRO A 706 23.11 -4.82 28.33
N GLY A 707 21.91 -4.61 28.89
CA GLY A 707 20.64 -4.72 28.17
C GLY A 707 20.04 -3.38 27.69
N THR A 708 20.80 -2.28 27.75
CA THR A 708 20.37 -0.96 27.25
C THR A 708 21.44 -0.41 26.31
N PRO A 709 21.23 -0.43 24.99
CA PRO A 709 22.20 0.11 24.04
C PRO A 709 22.22 1.64 24.13
N ILE A 710 23.42 2.22 24.21
CA ILE A 710 23.63 3.66 24.08
C ILE A 710 24.34 3.91 22.75
N SER A 711 23.89 4.89 21.97
CA SER A 711 24.51 5.19 20.68
C SER A 711 24.91 6.64 20.53
N GLN A 712 26.10 6.87 20.01
CA GLN A 712 26.59 8.17 19.55
C GLN A 712 26.76 8.15 18.03
N THR A 713 26.37 9.23 17.36
CA THR A 713 26.49 9.38 15.91
C THR A 713 27.24 10.66 15.55
N ALA A 714 28.18 10.57 14.62
CA ALA A 714 28.86 11.71 14.00
C ALA A 714 28.70 11.66 12.47
N GLY A 715 28.49 12.83 11.86
CA GLY A 715 28.37 12.98 10.41
C GLY A 715 29.57 13.74 9.85
N PHE A 716 30.08 13.27 8.72
CA PHE A 716 31.19 13.86 7.97
C PHE A 716 30.82 13.99 6.50
N GLN A 717 31.24 15.08 5.84
CA GLN A 717 30.92 15.34 4.44
C GLN A 717 32.18 15.27 3.58
N LEU A 718 32.36 14.19 2.82
CA LEU A 718 33.52 13.95 1.98
C LEU A 718 33.28 14.52 0.56
N ASN A 719 34.06 15.53 0.18
CA ASN A 719 34.00 16.16 -1.13
C ASN A 719 35.21 15.76 -1.98
N ILE A 720 34.98 15.17 -3.14
CA ILE A 720 36.02 14.68 -4.07
C ILE A 720 35.93 15.46 -5.38
N VAL A 721 37.03 16.07 -5.81
CA VAL A 721 37.08 16.93 -7.00
C VAL A 721 38.16 16.50 -7.98
N SER A 722 37.97 16.76 -9.28
CA SER A 722 39.02 16.55 -10.28
C SER A 722 40.19 17.51 -10.05
N PRO A 723 41.45 17.02 -10.00
CA PRO A 723 42.62 17.87 -9.77
C PRO A 723 43.04 18.69 -11.00
N PHE A 724 42.63 18.29 -12.21
CA PHE A 724 43.02 18.93 -13.48
C PHE A 724 41.84 19.13 -14.43
N GLU A 725 41.94 20.18 -15.25
CA GLU A 725 41.13 20.38 -16.45
C GLU A 725 42.03 20.76 -17.63
N ALA A 726 41.60 20.47 -18.86
CA ALA A 726 42.39 20.75 -20.05
C ALA A 726 41.55 21.17 -21.27
N ASN A 727 42.12 22.05 -22.09
CA ASN A 727 41.61 22.48 -23.39
C ASN A 727 42.49 21.92 -24.52
N TYR A 728 41.88 21.64 -25.67
CA TYR A 728 42.52 20.92 -26.78
C TYR A 728 42.31 21.61 -28.13
N ASP A 729 43.39 21.87 -28.86
CA ASP A 729 43.37 22.43 -30.22
C ASP A 729 44.10 21.47 -31.19
N LEU A 730 43.42 20.98 -32.23
CA LEU A 730 44.01 20.12 -33.27
C LEU A 730 44.23 20.89 -34.58
N ILE A 731 45.48 21.05 -35.00
CA ILE A 731 45.87 21.88 -36.16
C ILE A 731 46.50 21.00 -37.26
N PRO A 732 46.10 21.12 -38.54
CA PRO A 732 46.69 20.34 -39.62
C PRO A 732 48.14 20.77 -39.92
N ARG A 733 49.00 19.82 -40.27
CA ARG A 733 50.39 20.03 -40.71
C ARG A 733 50.63 19.37 -42.07
N VAL A 734 51.64 19.82 -42.78
CA VAL A 734 52.08 19.18 -44.02
C VAL A 734 52.84 17.90 -43.66
N HIS A 735 52.35 16.75 -44.13
CA HIS A 735 53.07 15.50 -43.96
C HIS A 735 54.34 15.49 -44.85
N PRO A 736 55.52 15.09 -44.34
CA PRO A 736 56.76 15.13 -45.12
C PRO A 736 56.68 14.23 -46.36
N ASP A 737 56.17 13.01 -46.19
CA ASP A 737 56.09 12.04 -47.30
C ASP A 737 55.01 12.41 -48.33
N PRO A 738 55.25 12.16 -49.63
CA PRO A 738 54.25 12.36 -50.68
C PRO A 738 53.04 11.45 -50.51
N TRP A 739 51.89 11.89 -51.04
CA TRP A 739 50.71 11.02 -51.09
C TRP A 739 50.91 9.90 -52.12
N PRO A 740 50.38 8.69 -51.83
CA PRO A 740 50.41 7.59 -52.78
C PRO A 740 49.67 7.96 -54.07
N SER A 741 50.19 7.48 -55.21
CA SER A 741 49.58 7.68 -56.53
C SER A 741 48.93 6.39 -57.01
N PHE A 742 47.72 6.48 -57.58
CA PHE A 742 47.05 5.35 -58.25
C PHE A 742 47.84 4.79 -59.45
N PHE A 743 48.83 5.54 -59.93
CA PHE A 743 49.63 5.20 -61.12
C PHE A 743 51.05 4.73 -60.76
N ASP A 744 51.34 4.56 -59.48
CA ASP A 744 52.63 4.03 -59.02
C ASP A 744 52.58 2.49 -58.97
N PRO A 745 53.39 1.76 -59.76
CA PRO A 745 53.32 0.30 -59.85
C PRO A 745 53.64 -0.42 -58.52
N GLU A 746 54.33 0.23 -57.58
CA GLU A 746 54.60 -0.29 -56.24
C GLU A 746 53.34 -0.25 -55.32
N GLY A 747 52.31 0.52 -55.69
CA GLY A 747 51.07 0.69 -54.94
C GLY A 747 49.91 -0.22 -55.38
N VAL A 748 50.08 -1.02 -56.44
CA VAL A 748 49.06 -1.96 -56.93
C VAL A 748 49.02 -3.18 -56.00
N PRO A 749 47.85 -3.60 -55.48
CA PRO A 749 47.75 -4.83 -54.71
C PRO A 749 48.15 -6.01 -55.61
N ILE A 750 49.32 -6.62 -55.38
CA ILE A 750 49.58 -7.96 -55.89
C ILE A 750 48.78 -8.89 -54.98
N PRO A 751 47.76 -9.62 -55.48
CA PRO A 751 47.12 -10.64 -54.70
C PRO A 751 48.17 -11.74 -54.47
N SER A 752 48.70 -11.85 -53.25
CA SER A 752 49.49 -13.02 -52.88
C SER A 752 48.52 -14.16 -52.60
N ASP A 753 48.43 -15.10 -53.53
CA ASP A 753 47.82 -16.41 -53.30
C ASP A 753 48.60 -17.12 -52.18
N GLY A 754 48.05 -17.13 -50.97
CA GLY A 754 48.72 -17.71 -49.80
C GLY A 754 47.81 -17.71 -48.58
N ASP A 755 47.17 -18.85 -48.37
CA ASP A 755 46.40 -19.26 -47.19
C ASP A 755 47.28 -19.15 -45.92
N GLY A 756 47.16 -18.01 -45.22
CA GLY A 756 47.90 -17.70 -43.99
C GLY A 756 47.07 -16.75 -43.13
N GLY A 757 46.78 -17.17 -41.90
CA GLY A 757 45.74 -16.62 -41.04
C GLY A 757 45.74 -15.10 -40.83
N ASP A 758 44.52 -14.59 -40.63
CA ASP A 758 44.15 -13.24 -40.20
C ASP A 758 44.91 -12.84 -38.92
N ASP A 759 46.13 -12.31 -39.04
CA ASP A 759 46.70 -11.32 -38.08
C ASP A 759 48.05 -10.70 -38.52
N VAL A 760 48.34 -10.61 -39.82
CA VAL A 760 49.45 -9.77 -40.29
C VAL A 760 48.89 -8.39 -40.62
N ALA A 761 49.00 -7.46 -39.68
CA ALA A 761 48.62 -6.05 -39.86
C ALA A 761 49.29 -5.48 -41.13
N HIS A 762 48.54 -5.38 -42.22
CA HIS A 762 49.04 -4.77 -43.44
C HIS A 762 49.44 -3.32 -43.15
N PRO A 763 50.64 -2.87 -43.56
CA PRO A 763 51.05 -1.49 -43.35
C PRO A 763 50.04 -0.56 -44.02
N PRO A 764 49.66 0.56 -43.37
CA PRO A 764 48.76 1.54 -43.98
C PRO A 764 49.36 2.04 -45.30
N ARG A 765 48.59 1.98 -46.38
CA ARG A 765 49.02 2.39 -47.74
C ARG A 765 48.23 3.58 -48.29
N GLY A 766 47.25 4.10 -47.54
CA GLY A 766 46.43 5.24 -47.93
C GLY A 766 47.11 6.59 -47.73
N ILE A 767 46.35 7.66 -47.95
CA ILE A 767 46.83 9.04 -47.77
C ILE A 767 47.32 9.30 -46.34
N SER A 768 48.42 10.02 -46.22
CA SER A 768 49.02 10.43 -44.95
C SER A 768 48.77 11.92 -44.68
N GLN A 769 48.44 12.25 -43.43
CA GLN A 769 48.21 13.61 -42.95
C GLN A 769 48.94 13.79 -41.62
N ALA A 770 49.66 14.90 -41.48
CA ALA A 770 50.23 15.30 -40.20
C ALA A 770 49.29 16.28 -39.48
N TRP A 771 49.31 16.25 -38.16
CA TRP A 771 48.52 17.10 -37.28
C TRP A 771 49.35 17.46 -36.04
N SER A 772 48.97 18.53 -35.34
CA SER A 772 49.60 18.94 -34.08
C SER A 772 48.49 19.20 -33.07
N LEU A 773 48.50 18.46 -31.96
CA LEU A 773 47.55 18.55 -30.86
C LEU A 773 48.16 19.39 -29.75
N ILE A 774 47.61 20.58 -29.51
CA ILE A 774 48.02 21.48 -28.45
C ILE A 774 47.07 21.27 -27.27
N ILE A 775 47.64 20.96 -26.12
CA ILE A 775 46.92 20.69 -24.87
C ILE A 775 47.30 21.78 -23.87
N ARG A 776 46.31 22.49 -23.35
CA ARG A 776 46.48 23.48 -22.29
C ARG A 776 45.77 22.99 -21.04
N TYR A 777 46.52 22.50 -20.05
CA TYR A 777 45.98 21.93 -18.83
C TYR A 777 46.29 22.82 -17.62
N ALA A 778 45.40 22.84 -16.64
CA ALA A 778 45.54 23.62 -15.42
C ALA A 778 45.16 22.78 -14.19
N SER A 779 45.84 23.03 -13.06
CA SER A 779 45.48 22.40 -11.79
C SER A 779 44.38 23.21 -11.07
N PHE A 780 43.31 22.54 -10.68
CA PHE A 780 42.22 23.08 -9.87
C PHE A 780 42.28 22.57 -8.41
N ALA A 781 43.36 21.90 -8.05
CA ALA A 781 43.64 21.52 -6.67
C ALA A 781 43.76 22.77 -5.77
N ALA A 782 43.45 22.60 -4.49
CA ALA A 782 43.60 23.62 -3.45
C ALA A 782 45.08 23.82 -3.09
N GLU A 783 45.87 22.77 -3.24
CA GLU A 783 47.32 22.75 -3.01
C GLU A 783 48.10 22.55 -4.32
N PRO A 784 49.39 22.91 -4.36
CA PRO A 784 50.24 22.61 -5.51
C PRO A 784 50.35 21.09 -5.73
N LEU A 785 50.28 20.62 -6.96
CA LEU A 785 50.46 19.20 -7.30
C LEU A 785 51.73 18.99 -8.14
N ARG A 786 52.45 17.91 -7.91
CA ARG A 786 53.66 17.58 -8.69
C ARG A 786 53.27 16.68 -9.87
N VAL A 787 53.30 17.22 -11.09
CA VAL A 787 53.07 16.45 -12.33
C VAL A 787 54.37 15.83 -12.79
N THR A 788 54.42 14.51 -12.84
CA THR A 788 55.61 13.73 -13.20
C THR A 788 55.68 13.42 -14.68
N ASP A 789 54.53 13.20 -15.33
CA ASP A 789 54.45 12.85 -16.74
C ASP A 789 53.09 13.22 -17.35
N ILE A 790 53.07 13.50 -18.66
CA ILE A 790 51.87 13.85 -19.44
C ILE A 790 51.91 13.09 -20.75
N ASP A 791 50.92 12.26 -21.03
CA ASP A 791 50.89 11.48 -22.26
C ASP A 791 49.50 11.52 -22.91
N ILE A 792 49.38 11.00 -24.12
CA ILE A 792 48.10 10.78 -24.79
C ILE A 792 47.92 9.31 -25.14
N ALA A 793 46.75 8.76 -24.85
CA ALA A 793 46.34 7.47 -25.38
C ALA A 793 45.43 7.68 -26.59
N ILE A 794 45.90 7.20 -27.74
CA ILE A 794 45.17 7.21 -29.01
C ILE A 794 44.44 5.87 -29.15
N GLN A 795 43.12 5.91 -29.33
CA GLN A 795 42.33 4.70 -29.48
C GLN A 795 42.49 4.11 -30.90
N PRO A 796 42.57 2.77 -31.06
CA PRO A 796 42.65 2.14 -32.37
C PRO A 796 41.44 2.50 -33.24
N SER A 797 41.68 2.87 -34.51
CA SER A 797 40.63 3.15 -35.50
C SER A 797 40.63 2.09 -36.60
N PRO A 798 39.43 1.62 -37.06
CA PRO A 798 39.33 0.62 -38.11
C PRO A 798 39.64 1.15 -39.52
N THR A 799 39.69 2.48 -39.72
CA THR A 799 39.87 3.10 -41.05
C THR A 799 41.22 3.80 -41.23
N SER A 800 41.88 4.15 -40.13
CA SER A 800 43.15 4.86 -40.15
C SER A 800 44.04 4.45 -38.98
N ARG A 801 45.36 4.53 -39.20
CA ARG A 801 46.36 4.43 -38.14
C ARG A 801 46.82 5.83 -37.77
N CYS A 802 46.79 6.16 -36.49
CA CYS A 802 47.36 7.41 -35.98
C CYS A 802 48.36 7.12 -34.86
N SER A 803 49.49 7.83 -34.85
CA SER A 803 50.52 7.72 -33.82
C SER A 803 51.09 9.10 -33.49
N ALA A 804 51.41 9.32 -32.21
CA ALA A 804 52.23 10.45 -31.80
C ALA A 804 53.69 10.23 -32.23
N VAL A 805 54.23 11.17 -32.97
CA VAL A 805 55.59 11.14 -33.53
C VAL A 805 56.56 11.93 -32.65
N ALA A 806 56.09 12.99 -32.01
CA ALA A 806 56.86 13.77 -31.05
C ALA A 806 55.95 14.31 -29.93
N LYS A 807 56.55 14.49 -28.75
CA LYS A 807 55.94 15.06 -27.54
C LYS A 807 56.82 16.20 -27.07
N HIS A 808 56.25 17.40 -26.99
CA HIS A 808 56.91 18.61 -26.50
C HIS A 808 56.20 19.08 -25.25
N THR A 809 56.89 19.01 -24.11
CA THR A 809 56.32 19.39 -22.80
C THR A 809 57.30 20.26 -22.03
N ASN A 810 56.80 21.14 -21.17
CA ASN A 810 57.61 21.96 -20.26
C ASN A 810 58.12 21.20 -19.01
N LEU A 811 58.13 19.85 -19.05
CA LEU A 811 58.58 18.99 -17.96
C LEU A 811 60.11 18.79 -18.04
N PRO A 812 60.82 18.77 -16.90
CA PRO A 812 62.26 18.54 -16.90
C PRO A 812 62.60 17.10 -17.35
N PRO A 813 63.63 16.91 -18.19
CA PRO A 813 64.01 15.59 -18.72
C PRO A 813 64.54 14.63 -17.65
N SER A 814 64.78 15.10 -16.42
CA SER A 814 65.23 14.30 -15.28
C SER A 814 64.16 13.39 -14.67
N GLY A 815 62.89 13.53 -15.07
CA GLY A 815 61.77 12.75 -14.51
C GLY A 815 61.34 13.18 -13.11
N ALA A 816 61.96 14.23 -12.53
CA ALA A 816 61.63 14.75 -11.19
C ALA A 816 60.24 15.41 -11.09
N GLY A 817 59.55 15.54 -12.23
CA GLY A 817 58.28 16.25 -12.37
C GLY A 817 58.40 17.76 -12.20
N ARG A 818 57.27 18.45 -12.36
CA ARG A 818 57.12 19.90 -12.18
C ARG A 818 56.01 20.17 -11.18
N LEU A 819 56.25 21.10 -10.26
CA LEU A 819 55.23 21.54 -9.30
C LEU A 819 54.30 22.55 -9.98
N ILE A 820 53.03 22.19 -10.13
CA ILE A 820 52.00 23.03 -10.74
C ILE A 820 51.18 23.65 -9.63
N ARG A 821 51.11 24.99 -9.63
CA ARG A 821 50.34 25.73 -8.63
C ARG A 821 48.85 25.74 -9.03
N PRO A 822 47.95 25.92 -8.06
CA PRO A 822 46.54 26.12 -8.36
C PRO A 822 46.33 27.25 -9.39
N LYS A 823 45.45 27.01 -10.36
CA LYS A 823 45.06 27.97 -11.43
C LYS A 823 46.19 28.41 -12.36
N THR A 824 47.34 27.73 -12.38
CA THR A 824 48.37 27.96 -13.41
C THR A 824 48.15 27.04 -14.60
N MET A 825 48.26 27.59 -15.81
CA MET A 825 48.09 26.87 -17.07
C MET A 825 49.45 26.47 -17.64
N GLU A 826 49.57 25.22 -18.06
CA GLU A 826 50.74 24.67 -18.73
C GLU A 826 50.35 24.12 -20.11
N GLU A 827 51.30 24.13 -21.05
CA GLU A 827 51.09 23.67 -22.42
C GLU A 827 51.90 22.40 -22.71
N ALA A 828 51.28 21.45 -23.42
CA ALA A 828 51.90 20.26 -23.98
C ALA A 828 51.47 20.10 -25.44
N VAL A 829 52.42 19.85 -26.34
CA VAL A 829 52.17 19.72 -27.77
C VAL A 829 52.56 18.32 -28.24
N PHE A 830 51.65 17.67 -28.96
CA PHE A 830 51.86 16.34 -29.54
C PHE A 830 51.75 16.40 -31.05
N ASP A 831 52.81 16.04 -31.75
CA ASP A 831 52.80 15.93 -33.20
C ASP A 831 52.28 14.56 -33.60
N LEU A 832 51.21 14.53 -34.38
CA LEU A 832 50.50 13.32 -34.78
C LEU A 832 50.72 13.04 -36.27
N SER A 833 51.02 11.80 -36.61
CA SER A 833 50.92 11.30 -37.99
C SER A 833 49.74 10.36 -38.10
N ALA A 834 48.86 10.62 -39.05
CA ALA A 834 47.71 9.78 -39.35
C ALA A 834 47.77 9.30 -40.81
N GLN A 835 47.50 8.03 -41.05
CA GLN A 835 47.48 7.43 -42.37
C GLN A 835 46.27 6.52 -42.56
N LYS A 836 45.58 6.63 -43.70
CA LYS A 836 44.51 5.69 -44.06
C LYS A 836 45.06 4.30 -44.34
N LEU A 837 44.27 3.26 -44.03
CA LEU A 837 44.69 1.88 -44.32
C LEU A 837 44.79 1.64 -45.83
N THR A 838 43.83 2.14 -46.62
CA THR A 838 43.77 1.99 -48.08
C THR A 838 43.67 3.34 -48.78
N VAL A 839 44.16 3.43 -50.03
CA VAL A 839 44.02 4.64 -50.87
C VAL A 839 42.57 4.84 -51.32
N ASP A 840 41.80 3.75 -51.43
CA ASP A 840 40.40 3.76 -51.86
C ASP A 840 39.43 4.27 -50.80
N ASP A 841 39.84 4.31 -49.52
CA ASP A 841 38.98 4.83 -48.46
C ASP A 841 38.79 6.34 -48.61
N ARG A 842 37.53 6.75 -48.79
CA ARG A 842 37.10 8.16 -48.96
C ARG A 842 36.34 8.70 -47.75
N ALA A 843 36.10 7.89 -46.72
CA ALA A 843 35.36 8.32 -45.54
C ALA A 843 36.18 9.26 -44.66
N HIS A 844 35.51 10.08 -43.86
CA HIS A 844 36.16 10.76 -42.75
C HIS A 844 36.53 9.72 -41.67
N ALA A 845 37.66 9.90 -40.98
CA ALA A 845 38.04 9.02 -39.89
C ALA A 845 37.92 9.75 -38.53
N PRO A 846 37.21 9.18 -37.55
CA PRO A 846 37.22 9.72 -36.20
C PRO A 846 38.58 9.48 -35.52
N LEU A 847 38.99 10.42 -34.68
CA LEU A 847 40.18 10.35 -33.85
C LEU A 847 39.75 10.53 -32.39
N ASP A 848 39.75 9.42 -31.66
CA ASP A 848 39.39 9.33 -30.25
C ASP A 848 40.68 9.24 -29.41
N MET A 849 40.86 10.16 -28.47
CA MET A 849 42.07 10.28 -27.66
C MET A 849 41.73 10.59 -26.20
N SER A 850 42.65 10.31 -25.30
CA SER A 850 42.58 10.69 -23.89
C SER A 850 43.91 11.23 -23.41
N LEU A 851 43.87 12.27 -22.58
CA LEU A 851 45.03 12.85 -21.92
C LEU A 851 45.30 12.11 -20.62
N ILE A 852 46.53 11.71 -20.39
CA ILE A 852 46.99 11.00 -19.19
C ILE A 852 47.93 11.94 -18.44
N ILE A 853 47.58 12.30 -17.20
CA ILE A 853 48.41 13.12 -16.31
C ILE A 853 48.82 12.27 -15.11
N ARG A 854 50.11 12.04 -14.92
CA ARG A 854 50.66 11.36 -13.73
C ARG A 854 51.12 12.40 -12.72
N TRP A 855 50.69 12.27 -11.46
CA TRP A 855 50.91 13.28 -10.43
C TRP A 855 51.02 12.72 -9.01
N THR A 856 51.57 13.51 -8.10
CA THR A 856 51.67 13.21 -6.65
C THR A 856 51.42 14.47 -5.83
N ARG A 857 50.96 14.32 -4.57
CA ARG A 857 50.91 15.44 -3.61
C ARG A 857 52.34 15.76 -3.14
N PRO A 858 52.71 17.05 -2.99
CA PRO A 858 53.94 17.42 -2.32
C PRO A 858 53.81 17.08 -0.83
N ASP A 859 54.75 16.30 -0.32
CA ASP A 859 54.84 15.82 1.07
C ASP A 859 54.00 14.58 1.41
N ALA A 860 54.61 13.42 1.16
CA ALA A 860 54.53 12.28 2.07
C ALA A 860 55.99 11.99 2.51
N ASP A 861 56.33 12.45 3.71
CA ASP A 861 57.53 12.13 4.50
C ASP A 861 58.90 12.11 3.78
N ALA A 862 59.60 13.25 3.87
CA ALA A 862 61.05 13.31 3.67
C ALA A 862 61.86 12.84 4.91
N ASP A 863 61.21 12.27 5.94
CA ASP A 863 61.83 11.79 7.19
C ASP A 863 61.28 10.40 7.61
N ALA A 864 61.26 9.43 6.69
CA ALA A 864 61.08 8.02 7.03
C ALA A 864 62.21 7.19 6.40
N ASP A 865 62.81 6.36 7.25
CA ASP A 865 64.02 5.58 7.02
C ASP A 865 64.12 4.90 5.65
N ALA A 866 65.35 4.90 5.13
CA ALA A 866 65.77 4.14 3.96
C ALA A 866 65.76 2.63 4.24
N ASP A 867 64.58 2.02 4.32
CA ASP A 867 64.37 0.58 4.11
C ASP A 867 62.86 0.27 4.13
N THR A 868 62.14 0.57 3.04
CA THR A 868 60.89 -0.11 2.69
C THR A 868 60.50 0.12 1.23
N ASP A 869 60.17 -0.98 0.55
CA ASP A 869 59.66 -1.22 -0.81
C ASP A 869 59.62 -0.07 -1.88
N PRO A 870 60.21 -0.27 -3.08
CA PRO A 870 60.20 0.72 -4.15
C PRO A 870 58.93 0.58 -4.99
N ARG A 871 57.88 1.36 -4.68
CA ARG A 871 56.79 1.76 -5.61
C ARG A 871 55.81 2.70 -4.89
N THR A 872 56.18 3.96 -4.75
CA THR A 872 55.18 5.03 -4.67
C THR A 872 54.57 5.18 -6.07
N ASP A 873 53.57 4.36 -6.38
CA ASP A 873 52.80 4.47 -7.62
C ASP A 873 52.08 5.83 -7.61
N GLY A 874 52.51 6.74 -8.48
CA GLY A 874 51.89 8.07 -8.61
C GLY A 874 50.43 7.98 -9.05
N ASN A 875 49.60 8.92 -8.61
CA ASN A 875 48.21 9.03 -9.04
C ASN A 875 48.16 9.31 -10.55
N THR A 876 47.20 8.72 -11.26
CA THR A 876 47.05 8.90 -12.71
C THR A 876 45.64 9.37 -13.02
N THR A 877 45.51 10.60 -13.52
CA THR A 877 44.24 11.19 -13.95
C THR A 877 44.13 11.09 -15.47
N THR A 878 43.02 10.52 -15.95
CA THR A 878 42.74 10.39 -17.38
C THR A 878 41.60 11.32 -17.78
N LEU A 879 41.89 12.31 -18.62
CA LEU A 879 40.91 13.27 -19.12
C LEU A 879 40.51 12.93 -20.56
N PRO A 880 39.21 12.80 -20.88
CA PRO A 880 38.78 12.55 -22.25
C PRO A 880 39.06 13.77 -23.15
N ILE A 881 39.62 13.53 -24.34
CA ILE A 881 39.80 14.55 -25.37
C ILE A 881 38.56 14.51 -26.29
N PRO A 882 37.96 15.66 -26.65
CA PRO A 882 36.87 15.70 -27.61
C PRO A 882 37.23 14.98 -28.91
N ARG A 883 36.31 14.16 -29.43
CA ARG A 883 36.49 13.43 -30.69
C ARG A 883 36.75 14.40 -31.84
N PHE A 884 37.88 14.23 -32.52
CA PHE A 884 38.21 14.97 -33.74
C PHE A 884 37.87 14.15 -34.98
N THR A 885 37.66 14.83 -36.11
CA THR A 885 37.43 14.20 -37.42
C THR A 885 38.56 14.57 -38.37
N ILE A 886 39.32 13.58 -38.82
CA ILE A 886 40.45 13.74 -39.74
C ILE A 886 40.11 13.16 -41.13
N PHE A 887 40.95 13.44 -42.14
CA PHE A 887 40.70 13.08 -43.54
C PHE A 887 39.39 13.66 -44.13
N GLY A 888 39.24 14.99 -44.03
CA GLY A 888 38.22 15.75 -44.75
C GLY A 888 38.27 15.54 -46.28
N THR A 889 37.11 15.58 -46.95
CA THR A 889 37.01 15.62 -48.42
C THR A 889 37.19 17.03 -48.97
N GLU A 890 37.07 18.06 -48.12
CA GLU A 890 37.38 19.44 -48.47
C GLU A 890 38.89 19.62 -48.68
N PRO A 891 39.33 20.24 -49.80
CA PRO A 891 40.74 20.47 -50.06
C PRO A 891 41.40 21.33 -48.96
N ARG A 892 42.57 20.90 -48.48
CA ARG A 892 43.35 21.65 -47.48
C ARG A 892 44.34 22.57 -48.19
N VAL A 893 44.44 23.82 -47.75
CA VAL A 893 45.46 24.77 -48.21
C VAL A 893 46.39 25.05 -47.05
N LEU A 894 47.60 24.48 -47.11
CA LEU A 894 48.57 24.50 -46.03
C LEU A 894 49.75 25.40 -46.41
N ALA A 895 50.03 26.42 -45.59
CA ALA A 895 51.19 27.28 -45.77
C ALA A 895 52.34 26.83 -44.86
N THR A 896 53.52 26.65 -45.46
CA THR A 896 54.77 26.35 -44.75
C THR A 896 55.82 27.37 -45.14
N VAL A 897 56.76 27.62 -44.24
CA VAL A 897 57.80 28.63 -44.45
C VAL A 897 59.16 28.00 -44.24
N ALA A 898 60.06 28.23 -45.18
CA ALA A 898 61.47 27.89 -45.05
C ALA A 898 62.31 29.16 -45.13
N HIS A 899 63.22 29.34 -44.18
CA HIS A 899 64.15 30.47 -44.17
C HIS A 899 65.48 30.04 -44.80
N HIS A 900 65.86 30.68 -45.90
CA HIS A 900 67.15 30.44 -46.55
C HIS A 900 68.10 31.62 -46.32
N HIS A 901 69.31 31.31 -45.90
CA HIS A 901 70.40 32.27 -45.80
C HIS A 901 71.27 32.17 -47.06
N HIS A 902 71.19 33.18 -47.95
CA HIS A 902 72.11 33.25 -49.11
C HIS A 902 73.39 34.00 -48.75
N HIS A 903 74.52 33.29 -48.71
CA HIS A 903 75.86 33.87 -48.71
C HIS A 903 76.26 34.27 -50.14
N ARG A 904 76.19 35.57 -50.51
CA ARG A 904 76.82 36.07 -51.75
C ARG A 904 78.27 36.53 -51.50
N ARG A 905 79.12 36.32 -52.51
CA ARG A 905 80.54 36.71 -52.58
C ARG A 905 80.77 38.17 -52.14
N ARG A 906 81.73 38.34 -51.23
CA ARG A 906 82.46 39.56 -50.77
C ARG A 906 81.66 40.88 -50.80
N GLY A 907 81.17 41.29 -49.61
CA GLY A 907 80.95 42.72 -49.28
C GLY A 907 79.52 43.21 -49.07
N ALA A 908 78.49 42.36 -49.16
CA ALA A 908 77.10 42.73 -48.86
C ALA A 908 76.47 41.82 -47.80
N ALA A 909 75.62 42.38 -46.93
CA ALA A 909 74.92 41.64 -45.88
C ALA A 909 74.00 40.55 -46.48
N PRO A 910 73.91 39.35 -45.85
CA PRO A 910 73.04 38.28 -46.33
C PRO A 910 71.58 38.72 -46.22
N ILE A 911 70.85 38.64 -47.32
CA ILE A 911 69.42 38.94 -47.37
C ILE A 911 68.69 37.64 -47.00
N PRO A 912 67.91 37.59 -45.90
CA PRO A 912 67.13 36.40 -45.55
C PRO A 912 66.03 36.25 -46.59
N LEU A 913 66.12 35.20 -47.40
CA LEU A 913 65.09 34.88 -48.37
C LEU A 913 64.14 33.89 -47.70
N THR A 914 62.89 34.29 -47.51
CA THR A 914 61.88 33.42 -46.92
C THR A 914 61.05 32.81 -48.04
N THR A 915 61.05 31.49 -48.15
CA THR A 915 60.22 30.76 -49.10
C THR A 915 58.91 30.39 -48.41
N LEU A 916 57.81 30.98 -48.85
CA LEU A 916 56.45 30.57 -48.51
C LEU A 916 56.00 29.50 -49.50
N THR A 917 55.77 28.29 -49.02
CA THR A 917 55.29 27.16 -49.81
C THR A 917 53.83 26.89 -49.45
N VAL A 918 52.95 27.04 -50.44
CA VAL A 918 51.51 26.83 -50.29
C VAL A 918 51.17 25.47 -50.92
N THR A 919 50.95 24.48 -50.06
CA THR A 919 50.58 23.12 -50.45
C THR A 919 49.07 22.98 -50.46
N ILE A 920 48.49 22.72 -51.63
CA ILE A 920 47.08 22.38 -51.79
C ILE A 920 46.98 20.86 -51.85
N GLU A 921 46.17 20.29 -50.97
CA GLU A 921 45.91 18.87 -50.89
C GLU A 921 44.46 18.58 -51.29
N ASN A 922 44.27 17.85 -52.39
CA ASN A 922 42.94 17.46 -52.89
C ASN A 922 42.67 16.00 -52.49
N ALA A 923 42.02 15.80 -51.35
CA ALA A 923 41.58 14.48 -50.89
C ALA A 923 40.29 14.00 -51.59
N SER A 924 39.66 14.83 -52.43
CA SER A 924 38.40 14.48 -53.08
C SER A 924 38.59 13.51 -54.24
N GLY A 925 37.48 12.86 -54.65
CA GLY A 925 37.42 12.04 -55.86
C GLY A 925 37.33 12.85 -57.17
N HIS A 926 37.43 14.17 -57.12
CA HIS A 926 37.22 15.05 -58.26
C HIS A 926 38.52 15.69 -58.74
N PHE A 927 38.61 15.92 -60.05
CA PHE A 927 39.60 16.81 -60.63
C PHE A 927 39.22 18.25 -60.30
N LEU A 928 40.05 18.95 -59.53
CA LEU A 928 39.76 20.31 -59.06
C LEU A 928 40.75 21.32 -59.63
N THR A 929 40.25 22.51 -59.93
CA THR A 929 41.04 23.63 -60.45
C THR A 929 41.03 24.77 -59.44
N PHE A 930 42.20 25.14 -58.93
CA PHE A 930 42.36 26.24 -57.99
C PHE A 930 42.96 27.47 -58.68
N GLY A 931 42.35 28.64 -58.51
CA GLY A 931 42.94 29.93 -58.83
C GLY A 931 43.67 30.47 -57.62
N LEU A 932 44.96 30.77 -57.77
CA LEU A 932 45.76 31.46 -56.76
C LEU A 932 46.04 32.87 -57.23
N SER A 933 45.73 33.87 -56.41
CA SER A 933 46.07 35.27 -56.64
C SER A 933 46.79 35.85 -55.43
N MET A 934 48.00 36.36 -55.66
CA MET A 934 48.79 37.08 -54.66
C MET A 934 48.72 38.58 -54.94
N GLU A 935 48.21 39.35 -53.97
CA GLU A 935 48.19 40.80 -54.04
C GLU A 935 49.57 41.40 -53.67
N PRO A 936 50.02 42.48 -54.34
CA PRO A 936 51.17 43.24 -53.91
C PRO A 936 50.98 43.76 -52.48
N SER A 937 52.02 43.70 -51.65
CA SER A 937 52.02 44.21 -50.28
C SER A 937 53.02 45.35 -50.14
N GLU A 938 52.73 46.32 -49.28
CA GLU A 938 53.69 47.37 -48.89
C GLU A 938 54.74 46.86 -47.90
N GLN A 939 54.54 45.67 -47.31
CA GLN A 939 55.42 45.10 -46.28
C GLN A 939 56.53 44.21 -46.87
N PHE A 940 56.32 43.63 -48.04
CA PHE A 940 57.28 42.72 -48.68
C PHE A 940 57.14 42.72 -50.22
N ALA A 941 58.25 42.53 -50.92
CA ALA A 941 58.25 42.11 -52.32
C ALA A 941 58.14 40.59 -52.39
N PHE A 942 57.44 40.06 -53.41
CA PHE A 942 57.43 38.63 -53.66
C PHE A 942 57.86 38.30 -55.09
N SER A 943 58.52 37.16 -55.26
CA SER A 943 58.81 36.52 -56.53
C SER A 943 58.05 35.21 -56.61
N GLY A 944 57.16 35.10 -57.60
CA GLY A 944 56.24 33.99 -57.80
C GLY A 944 55.10 34.39 -58.72
N PRO A 945 54.19 33.46 -59.09
CA PRO A 945 53.07 33.78 -59.96
C PRO A 945 52.06 34.70 -59.26
N LYS A 946 51.90 35.94 -59.76
CA LYS A 946 50.90 36.90 -59.24
C LYS A 946 49.47 36.36 -59.38
N GLN A 947 49.16 35.73 -60.50
CA GLN A 947 47.94 34.95 -60.72
C GLN A 947 48.33 33.65 -61.42
N THR A 948 47.89 32.51 -60.89
CA THR A 948 48.08 31.20 -61.53
C THR A 948 46.86 30.32 -61.32
N THR A 949 46.72 29.32 -62.19
CA THR A 949 45.69 28.30 -62.08
C THR A 949 46.37 26.94 -61.95
N LEU A 950 46.00 26.20 -60.91
CA LEU A 950 46.58 24.91 -60.56
C LEU A 950 45.51 23.83 -60.68
N ASN A 951 45.74 22.85 -61.54
CA ASN A 951 44.87 21.67 -61.66
C ASN A 951 45.43 20.54 -60.79
N LEU A 952 44.58 19.92 -59.96
CA LEU A 952 44.91 18.74 -59.15
C LEU A 952 44.04 17.56 -59.54
N LEU A 953 44.68 16.41 -59.70
CA LEU A 953 44.01 15.12 -59.82
C LEU A 953 43.32 14.75 -58.48
N PRO A 954 42.34 13.84 -58.50
CA PRO A 954 41.85 13.20 -57.28
C PRO A 954 43.00 12.63 -56.45
N VAL A 955 42.92 12.73 -55.13
CA VAL A 955 43.90 12.15 -54.19
C VAL A 955 45.34 12.57 -54.53
N SER A 956 45.55 13.87 -54.78
CA SER A 956 46.87 14.41 -55.09
C SER A 956 47.12 15.73 -54.36
N ARG A 957 48.40 16.07 -54.19
CA ARG A 957 48.81 17.36 -53.62
C ARG A 957 49.80 18.07 -54.51
N ARG A 958 49.74 19.40 -54.53
CA ARG A 958 50.65 20.25 -55.30
C ARG A 958 50.99 21.50 -54.51
N ALA A 959 52.23 21.95 -54.64
CA ALA A 959 52.73 23.13 -53.95
C ALA A 959 53.03 24.27 -54.93
N VAL A 960 52.81 25.51 -54.50
CA VAL A 960 53.24 26.73 -55.18
C VAL A 960 54.14 27.51 -54.24
N GLU A 961 55.33 27.87 -54.73
CA GLU A 961 56.32 28.60 -53.95
C GLU A 961 56.29 30.10 -54.27
N TYR A 962 56.35 30.90 -53.20
CA TYR A 962 56.53 32.34 -53.23
C TYR A 962 57.78 32.70 -52.46
N ARG A 963 58.73 33.36 -53.11
CA ARG A 963 59.92 33.89 -52.43
C ARG A 963 59.61 35.28 -51.93
N LEU A 964 59.51 35.43 -50.62
CA LEU A 964 59.21 36.67 -49.93
C LEU A 964 60.50 37.37 -49.52
N LEU A 965 60.59 38.65 -49.89
CA LEU A 965 61.66 39.56 -49.53
C LEU A 965 61.05 40.74 -48.77
N PRO A 966 61.28 40.88 -47.46
CA PRO A 966 60.75 42.03 -46.72
C PRO A 966 61.35 43.34 -47.28
N PHE A 967 60.52 44.39 -47.41
CA PHE A 967 61.05 45.72 -47.72
C PHE A 967 61.78 46.24 -46.48
N GLY A 968 63.05 46.59 -46.63
CA GLY A 968 63.86 47.12 -45.52
C GLY A 968 63.38 48.51 -45.09
N GLY A 969 62.50 48.56 -44.08
CA GLY A 969 62.28 49.62 -43.09
C GLY A 969 62.08 51.07 -43.58
N GLY A 970 60.84 51.56 -43.50
CA GLY A 970 60.50 52.99 -43.50
C GLY A 970 59.09 53.19 -42.92
N GLY A 971 58.99 53.83 -41.76
CA GLY A 971 57.76 53.91 -40.97
C GLY A 971 56.60 54.65 -41.63
N GLY A 972 55.39 54.17 -41.34
CA GLY A 972 54.13 54.87 -41.49
C GLY A 972 53.27 54.52 -40.28
N GLY A 973 53.29 55.39 -39.26
CA GLY A 973 52.57 55.22 -38.01
C GLY A 973 51.06 55.42 -38.16
N GLY A 974 50.31 54.80 -37.25
CA GLY A 974 48.87 55.00 -37.14
C GLY A 974 48.23 54.26 -35.97
N GLY A 975 48.58 54.64 -34.73
CA GLY A 975 47.79 54.52 -33.48
C GLY A 975 47.54 53.09 -32.94
N GLY A 976 47.73 52.76 -31.67
CA GLY A 976 47.84 53.55 -30.44
C GLY A 976 47.08 52.79 -29.33
N GLY A 977 47.69 52.64 -28.14
CA GLY A 977 47.11 52.03 -26.92
C GLY A 977 47.85 50.76 -26.47
N ASP A 978 48.97 50.81 -25.74
CA ASP A 978 49.12 51.09 -24.27
C ASP A 978 48.69 49.86 -23.41
N ALA A 979 49.41 49.30 -22.43
CA ALA A 979 50.76 49.45 -21.86
C ALA A 979 51.04 48.26 -20.90
N GLY A 980 52.32 47.97 -20.63
CA GLY A 980 52.83 47.86 -19.24
C GLY A 980 53.30 46.51 -18.67
N GLY A 981 54.61 46.45 -18.33
CA GLY A 981 55.19 45.68 -17.19
C GLY A 981 55.91 44.38 -17.54
N GLU A 982 57.21 44.35 -17.85
CA GLU A 982 58.40 44.32 -16.95
C GLU A 982 58.98 42.91 -16.68
N GLY A 983 60.08 42.59 -17.38
CA GLY A 983 61.34 42.04 -16.84
C GLY A 983 61.43 40.61 -16.31
N GLU A 984 62.13 39.73 -17.05
CA GLU A 984 63.25 38.96 -16.48
C GLU A 984 64.24 38.52 -17.58
N GLU A 985 65.53 38.71 -17.31
CA GLU A 985 66.65 38.35 -18.18
C GLU A 985 66.88 36.84 -18.13
N ASP A 986 66.73 36.14 -19.26
CA ASP A 986 67.31 34.80 -19.40
C ASP A 986 68.54 34.84 -20.30
N ARG A 987 69.65 34.46 -19.67
CA ARG A 987 70.95 34.24 -20.27
C ARG A 987 70.92 32.87 -20.94
N ASP A 988 70.68 32.85 -22.25
CA ASP A 988 71.34 31.88 -23.11
C ASP A 988 71.49 32.45 -24.52
N GLY A 989 72.72 32.40 -25.03
CA GLY A 989 73.17 33.07 -26.23
C GLY A 989 72.65 32.45 -27.53
N ALA A 990 71.35 32.53 -27.76
CA ALA A 990 70.74 32.39 -29.08
C ALA A 990 70.52 33.79 -29.67
N ALA A 991 71.13 34.08 -30.82
CA ALA A 991 70.95 35.36 -31.50
C ALA A 991 69.45 35.61 -31.77
N VAL A 992 68.86 36.62 -31.13
CA VAL A 992 67.48 37.05 -31.40
C VAL A 992 67.40 37.51 -32.85
N VAL A 993 66.79 36.69 -33.69
CA VAL A 993 66.44 37.05 -35.06
C VAL A 993 65.22 37.99 -34.96
N GLU A 994 65.45 39.30 -34.92
CA GLU A 994 64.37 40.28 -35.04
C GLU A 994 63.58 40.01 -36.32
N GLY A 995 62.26 39.89 -36.23
CA GLY A 995 61.40 39.60 -37.37
C GLY A 995 60.02 40.22 -37.20
N ILE A 996 59.26 40.24 -38.28
CA ILE A 996 57.90 40.77 -38.31
C ILE A 996 56.94 39.70 -38.82
N TRP A 997 55.76 39.63 -38.21
CA TRP A 997 54.64 38.89 -38.78
C TRP A 997 54.02 39.74 -39.88
N VAL A 998 54.04 39.26 -41.11
CA VAL A 998 53.39 39.91 -42.25
C VAL A 998 52.21 39.09 -42.73
N ARG A 999 51.22 39.75 -43.31
CA ARG A 999 50.05 39.08 -43.90
C ARG A 999 50.20 39.03 -45.42
N PRO A 1000 50.37 37.85 -46.03
CA PRO A 1000 50.31 37.73 -47.48
C PRO A 1000 48.87 37.92 -47.97
N GLY A 1001 48.68 38.77 -48.98
CA GLY A 1001 47.40 38.93 -49.70
C GLY A 1001 47.12 37.76 -50.65
N LEU A 1002 47.33 36.53 -50.19
CA LEU A 1002 47.14 35.32 -50.98
C LEU A 1002 45.71 34.82 -50.84
N VAL A 1003 45.01 34.75 -51.97
CA VAL A 1003 43.67 34.16 -52.07
C VAL A 1003 43.75 32.89 -52.91
N VAL A 1004 43.30 31.79 -52.34
CA VAL A 1004 43.15 30.50 -53.04
C VAL A 1004 41.65 30.24 -53.23
N ARG A 1005 41.21 30.18 -54.49
CA ARG A 1005 39.80 29.96 -54.85
C ARG A 1005 39.66 28.67 -55.62
N ASP A 1006 38.78 27.78 -55.16
CA ASP A 1006 38.28 26.66 -55.96
C ASP A 1006 37.41 27.22 -57.10
N LYS A 1007 37.82 27.02 -58.36
CA LYS A 1007 37.08 27.53 -59.52
C LYS A 1007 35.81 26.75 -59.82
N TYR A 1008 35.72 25.48 -59.40
CA TYR A 1008 34.54 24.67 -59.62
C TYR A 1008 33.43 25.09 -58.65
N PHE A 1009 33.74 25.17 -57.35
CA PHE A 1009 32.76 25.56 -56.32
C PHE A 1009 32.67 27.07 -56.07
N GLN A 1010 33.51 27.88 -56.72
CA GLN A 1010 33.64 29.33 -56.47
C GLN A 1010 33.90 29.69 -55.00
N LYS A 1011 34.47 28.76 -54.22
CA LYS A 1011 34.74 28.91 -52.78
C LYS A 1011 36.17 29.41 -52.56
N VAL A 1012 36.33 30.44 -51.74
CA VAL A 1012 37.66 30.84 -51.25
C VAL A 1012 38.05 29.91 -50.11
N LEU A 1013 39.17 29.20 -50.26
CA LEU A 1013 39.69 28.27 -49.27
C LEU A 1013 40.58 29.01 -48.27
N ARG A 1014 40.43 28.67 -46.98
CA ARG A 1014 41.24 29.23 -45.91
C ARG A 1014 42.65 28.62 -45.97
N VAL A 1015 43.66 29.47 -45.97
CA VAL A 1015 45.06 29.05 -45.81
C VAL A 1015 45.32 28.80 -44.32
N VAL A 1016 45.80 27.62 -43.98
CA VAL A 1016 46.01 27.15 -42.60
C VAL A 1016 47.52 26.95 -42.35
N PRO A 1017 48.03 27.18 -41.12
CA PRO A 1017 49.44 26.94 -40.80
C PRO A 1017 49.85 25.48 -40.94
N GLY A 1018 50.59 25.16 -41.99
CA GLY A 1018 51.08 23.81 -42.30
C GLY A 1018 52.40 23.45 -41.63
N GLY A 1019 53.06 24.40 -40.97
CA GLY A 1019 54.34 24.23 -40.26
C GLY A 1019 54.71 25.50 -39.48
N ASP A 1020 55.87 25.48 -38.84
CA ASP A 1020 56.35 26.59 -38.01
C ASP A 1020 56.60 27.86 -38.84
N GLY A 1021 56.55 29.02 -38.17
CA GLY A 1021 56.70 30.33 -38.83
C GLY A 1021 55.44 30.80 -39.58
N VAL A 1022 54.31 30.10 -39.45
CA VAL A 1022 52.99 30.51 -39.94
C VAL A 1022 51.99 30.47 -38.79
N ARG A 1023 51.13 31.49 -38.67
CA ARG A 1023 50.04 31.53 -37.68
C ARG A 1023 48.76 32.11 -38.28
N ILE A 1024 47.64 31.98 -37.56
CA ILE A 1024 46.38 32.59 -37.94
C ILE A 1024 46.21 33.87 -37.12
N GLY A 1025 46.16 35.03 -37.80
CA GLY A 1025 45.81 36.33 -37.21
C GLY A 1025 44.31 36.65 -37.39
N LYS A 1026 43.87 37.82 -36.88
CA LYS A 1026 42.45 38.22 -36.91
C LYS A 1026 41.87 38.33 -38.32
N ASP A 1027 42.67 38.78 -39.29
CA ASP A 1027 42.21 39.05 -40.66
C ASP A 1027 42.71 38.03 -41.70
N GLY A 1028 43.54 37.06 -41.33
CA GLY A 1028 44.13 36.08 -42.26
C GLY A 1028 45.33 35.35 -41.67
N PHE A 1029 45.99 34.50 -42.48
CA PHE A 1029 47.24 33.87 -42.04
C PHE A 1029 48.40 34.87 -42.11
N GLU A 1030 49.32 34.75 -41.15
CA GLU A 1030 50.52 35.57 -41.05
C GLU A 1030 51.75 34.67 -41.18
N VAL A 1031 52.79 35.21 -41.82
CA VAL A 1031 54.07 34.56 -42.04
C VAL A 1031 55.13 35.34 -41.29
N TRP A 1032 55.98 34.63 -40.54
CA TRP A 1032 57.12 35.21 -39.89
C TRP A 1032 58.20 35.54 -40.92
N LEU A 1033 58.64 36.80 -40.98
CA LEU A 1033 59.76 37.23 -41.82
C LEU A 1033 60.90 37.74 -40.93
N PRO A 1034 62.11 37.14 -41.01
CA PRO A 1034 63.31 37.69 -40.39
C PRO A 1034 63.65 39.07 -40.98
N THR A 1035 63.95 40.06 -40.14
CA THR A 1035 64.40 41.41 -40.53
C THR A 1035 65.84 41.67 -40.04
N PHE A 1036 66.60 42.49 -40.79
CA PHE A 1036 67.92 42.94 -40.35
C PHE A 1036 67.83 44.32 -39.68
N GLY A 1037 68.00 44.37 -38.36
CA GLY A 1037 68.25 45.61 -37.63
C GLY A 1037 69.59 46.24 -38.05
N ARG A 1038 69.54 47.42 -38.66
CA ARG A 1038 70.73 48.25 -38.91
C ARG A 1038 71.14 48.86 -37.56
N ARG A 1039 72.24 48.39 -36.95
CA ARG A 1039 72.78 48.92 -35.67
C ARG A 1039 72.88 50.46 -35.71
N GLY A 1040 71.91 51.14 -35.12
CA GLY A 1040 71.94 52.56 -34.82
C GLY A 1040 72.96 52.84 -33.72
N ARG A 1041 73.97 53.61 -34.08
CA ARG A 1041 75.09 54.06 -33.25
C ARG A 1041 74.54 54.81 -32.02
N LYS A 1042 74.93 54.37 -30.81
CA LYS A 1042 74.70 55.09 -29.54
C LYS A 1042 75.03 56.58 -29.71
N LYS A 1043 74.07 57.46 -29.44
CA LYS A 1043 74.36 58.82 -28.99
C LYS A 1043 74.04 58.86 -27.49
N ARG A 1044 75.10 59.09 -26.73
CA ARG A 1044 75.19 59.31 -25.29
C ARG A 1044 74.70 60.73 -24.95
N GLU A 1045 74.52 60.97 -23.65
CA GLU A 1045 74.31 62.25 -22.93
C GLU A 1045 72.83 62.65 -22.81
N GLU A 1046 72.28 62.93 -21.62
CA GLU A 1046 72.82 63.16 -20.26
C GLU A 1046 71.92 62.52 -19.19
#